data_AF-A0A8T5SQ69-F1
#
_entry.id   AF-A0A8T5SQ69-F1
#
_cell.length_a   1.000
_cell.length_b   1.000
_cell.length_c   1.000
_cell.angle_alpha   90.00
_cell.angle_beta   90.00
_cell.angle_gamma   90.00
#
_symmetry.space_group_name_H-M   'P 1'
#
loop_
_entity.id
_entity.type
_entity.pdbx_description
1 polymer ?
#
loop_
_entity_poly.entity_id
_entity_poly.type
_entity_poly.pdbx_seq_one_letter_code
_entity_poly.pdbx_strand_id
1 'polypeptide(L)'
;DMITFYLNYTETEQKTVIDNATIRWIDSGFGINETFTFNVTSGLWELHFNTSQLSYGTWGVVFDGIPGDSNLAEDRVDLAITISKITTEVVSPIPGVIYWGWVGNLTFYYSDTYFDTGIENATTATYNWGIFSGEATDLGNGYYSVLIDTTYLDSGVRYTVTIDFDKLNYQISTGSVSLLIEEVPTEIDLSTPNDNQIDNEVDHLELPFGDMIPISFFYNDTDDSDGYVGGLSGATITATIYGGATVRTIIIEVVDLGNGTYYFIFDSTSGNLFERESGIAQALPGDPFYISIVIELEHRQGYASQDALILSIEIIERPTALEFHSDNVANNNTISMYYGESIDILVNYYEYWLDNPGEGITDAVFTVSSEDALVQIVSNSSTSEPGIYLLTIRVDAPLISVGISTEYVDITIFLSLDNYEQKELELSVTIIPTPEQVTMGQLISLATPSLFLIVLVAVLWTRIFSIPKRLRQLNGLIKALRKGKIPKPITDSKTRQELVADLFNDTFEKLEITRQSIDMPEVSVPIKVPEIRDLLIQLSILTHLSPTELDEFVADISKMKMSEQAAFVKEVISQEAIRAARTKGKTVEEILEEVARESSRKISTPDEVIETTTVPAKPAEERVFLDEDELETEEPESGIETSSVEEEIPTEKLSQFELEELKVELIRKGVPNHEIDMIIEQARFLPRDLVEELVKSLGLKD
;
A
#
# COMPACT_ATOMS: atom_id res chain seq x y z
N ASP A 1 -42.24 0.05 -80.44
CA ASP A 1 -42.48 -1.23 -81.12
C ASP A 1 -43.18 -1.06 -82.44
N MET A 2 -43.01 -2.04 -83.33
CA MET A 2 -43.82 -2.16 -84.53
C MET A 2 -44.99 -3.08 -84.24
N ILE A 3 -46.21 -2.57 -84.39
CA ILE A 3 -47.42 -3.40 -84.44
C ILE A 3 -47.75 -3.62 -85.91
N THR A 4 -48.14 -4.84 -86.26
CA THR A 4 -48.63 -5.16 -87.60
C THR A 4 -50.12 -5.44 -87.55
N PHE A 5 -50.90 -4.69 -88.33
CA PHE A 5 -52.32 -4.94 -88.53
C PHE A 5 -52.52 -5.80 -89.76
N TYR A 6 -53.32 -6.85 -89.62
CA TYR A 6 -53.79 -7.66 -90.72
C TYR A 6 -55.29 -7.49 -90.88
N LEU A 7 -55.72 -7.02 -92.05
CA LEU A 7 -57.13 -6.84 -92.36
C LEU A 7 -57.54 -7.77 -93.49
N ASN A 8 -58.58 -8.56 -93.24
CA ASN A 8 -59.21 -9.39 -94.25
C ASN A 8 -60.42 -8.64 -94.83
N TYR A 9 -60.30 -8.15 -96.05
CA TYR A 9 -61.38 -7.41 -96.71
C TYR A 9 -62.02 -8.30 -97.76
N THR A 10 -63.22 -8.81 -97.48
CA THR A 10 -63.91 -9.81 -98.30
C THR A 10 -65.31 -9.38 -98.69
N GLU A 11 -65.74 -9.77 -99.88
CA GLU A 11 -67.13 -9.65 -100.30
C GLU A 11 -68.02 -10.64 -99.52
N THR A 12 -69.09 -10.14 -98.90
CA THR A 12 -69.96 -10.93 -98.02
C THR A 12 -70.64 -12.11 -98.72
N GLU A 13 -71.08 -11.94 -99.96
CA GLU A 13 -71.84 -12.97 -100.69
C GLU A 13 -70.95 -14.08 -101.24
N GLN A 14 -69.84 -13.71 -101.89
CA GLN A 14 -68.93 -14.66 -102.56
C GLN A 14 -67.82 -15.17 -101.64
N LYS A 15 -67.58 -14.51 -100.49
CA LYS A 15 -66.46 -14.78 -99.58
C LYS A 15 -65.09 -14.73 -100.25
N THR A 16 -64.98 -13.94 -101.31
CA THR A 16 -63.75 -13.67 -102.05
C THR A 16 -63.05 -12.46 -101.43
N VAL A 17 -61.71 -12.51 -101.37
CA VAL A 17 -60.90 -11.38 -100.93
C VAL A 17 -60.93 -10.29 -102.00
N ILE A 18 -61.08 -9.04 -101.57
CA ILE A 18 -61.00 -7.86 -102.41
C ILE A 18 -59.55 -7.36 -102.37
N ASP A 19 -58.80 -7.62 -103.44
CA ASP A 19 -57.40 -7.24 -103.62
C ASP A 19 -57.22 -5.86 -104.28
N ASN A 20 -58.23 -5.40 -105.02
CA ASN A 20 -58.29 -4.06 -105.59
C ASN A 20 -59.15 -3.13 -104.73
N ALA A 21 -58.64 -2.71 -103.58
CA ALA A 21 -59.26 -1.73 -102.70
C ALA A 21 -58.24 -0.67 -102.25
N THR A 22 -58.71 0.42 -101.65
CA THR A 22 -57.87 1.32 -100.87
C THR A 22 -58.28 1.19 -99.41
N ILE A 23 -57.39 0.65 -98.59
CA ILE A 23 -57.61 0.53 -97.16
C ILE A 23 -56.76 1.57 -96.45
N ARG A 24 -57.42 2.43 -95.66
CA ARG A 24 -56.79 3.53 -94.94
C ARG A 24 -57.05 3.42 -93.46
N TRP A 25 -56.04 3.72 -92.66
CA TRP A 25 -56.24 4.15 -91.29
C TRP A 25 -56.65 5.62 -91.32
N ILE A 26 -57.87 5.92 -90.89
CA ILE A 26 -58.33 7.30 -90.69
C ILE A 26 -58.45 7.55 -89.19
N ASP A 27 -57.54 8.33 -88.61
CA ASP A 27 -57.74 8.90 -87.29
C ASP A 27 -57.78 10.43 -87.34
N SER A 28 -58.85 10.99 -86.79
CA SER A 28 -59.08 12.43 -86.78
C SER A 28 -58.35 13.17 -85.65
N GLY A 29 -57.84 12.45 -84.64
CA GLY A 29 -57.19 13.03 -83.46
C GLY A 29 -55.71 13.35 -83.66
N PHE A 30 -54.97 12.53 -84.42
CA PHE A 30 -53.51 12.65 -84.57
C PHE A 30 -53.02 12.98 -85.98
N GLY A 31 -53.91 13.03 -86.97
CA GLY A 31 -53.53 13.31 -88.36
C GLY A 31 -52.72 12.20 -89.01
N ILE A 32 -52.75 10.98 -88.43
CA ILE A 32 -52.15 9.79 -89.03
C ILE A 32 -53.09 9.31 -90.13
N ASN A 33 -52.56 9.22 -91.35
CA ASN A 33 -53.29 8.74 -92.52
C ASN A 33 -52.40 7.78 -93.29
N GLU A 34 -52.32 6.56 -92.79
CA GLU A 34 -51.50 5.49 -93.37
C GLU A 34 -52.37 4.58 -94.24
N THR A 35 -51.80 4.08 -95.34
CA THR A 35 -52.47 3.15 -96.25
C THR A 35 -51.93 1.74 -96.06
N PHE A 36 -52.81 0.75 -96.02
CA PHE A 36 -52.39 -0.65 -95.97
C PHE A 36 -51.82 -1.09 -97.32
N THR A 37 -50.87 -2.02 -97.27
CA THR A 37 -50.33 -2.69 -98.46
C THR A 37 -50.95 -4.08 -98.60
N PHE A 38 -51.48 -4.41 -99.78
CA PHE A 38 -52.02 -5.74 -100.03
C PHE A 38 -50.89 -6.78 -100.17
N ASN A 39 -50.92 -7.81 -99.34
CA ASN A 39 -49.95 -8.88 -99.36
C ASN A 39 -50.48 -10.06 -100.20
N VAL A 40 -50.02 -10.12 -101.45
CA VAL A 40 -50.45 -11.11 -102.46
C VAL A 40 -50.27 -12.58 -102.05
N THR A 41 -49.36 -12.85 -101.12
CA THR A 41 -49.08 -14.23 -100.65
C THR A 41 -50.08 -14.68 -99.59
N SER A 42 -50.49 -13.76 -98.72
CA SER A 42 -51.44 -14.04 -97.63
C SER A 42 -52.89 -13.78 -98.00
N GLY A 43 -53.13 -12.93 -99.01
CA GLY A 43 -54.47 -12.43 -99.33
C GLY A 43 -55.00 -11.45 -98.28
N LEU A 44 -54.13 -10.84 -97.47
CA LEU A 44 -54.50 -9.90 -96.42
C LEU A 44 -53.88 -8.52 -96.69
N TRP A 45 -54.53 -7.49 -96.17
CA TRP A 45 -53.99 -6.14 -96.13
C TRP A 45 -53.14 -5.98 -94.88
N GLU A 46 -51.92 -5.47 -95.04
CA GLU A 46 -50.92 -5.35 -93.98
C GLU A 46 -50.54 -3.88 -93.76
N LEU A 47 -50.45 -3.46 -92.50
CA LEU A 47 -49.91 -2.16 -92.11
C LEU A 47 -48.96 -2.32 -90.93
N HIS A 48 -47.73 -1.85 -91.09
CA HIS A 48 -46.75 -1.78 -90.01
C HIS A 48 -46.79 -0.39 -89.39
N PHE A 49 -47.10 -0.33 -88.10
CA PHE A 49 -47.25 0.91 -87.37
C PHE A 49 -46.25 1.01 -86.22
N ASN A 50 -45.55 2.14 -86.13
CA ASN A 50 -44.60 2.39 -85.06
C ASN A 50 -45.29 3.04 -83.86
N THR A 51 -45.43 2.30 -82.75
CA THR A 51 -46.10 2.79 -81.55
C THR A 51 -45.41 3.98 -80.89
N SER A 52 -44.12 4.24 -81.18
CA SER A 52 -43.42 5.42 -80.66
C SER A 52 -43.98 6.75 -81.17
N GLN A 53 -44.82 6.72 -82.21
CA GLN A 53 -45.51 7.91 -82.74
C GLN A 53 -46.74 8.31 -81.93
N LEU A 54 -47.20 7.46 -81.00
CA LEU A 54 -48.36 7.72 -80.14
C LEU A 54 -47.95 7.90 -78.68
N SER A 55 -48.75 8.67 -77.95
CA SER A 55 -48.67 8.72 -76.49
C SER A 55 -49.31 7.47 -75.89
N TYR A 56 -49.01 7.17 -74.62
CA TYR A 56 -49.76 6.17 -73.87
C TYR A 56 -51.24 6.57 -73.74
N GLY A 57 -52.13 5.59 -73.69
CA GLY A 57 -53.58 5.79 -73.65
C GLY A 57 -54.34 4.76 -74.46
N THR A 58 -55.68 4.81 -74.40
CA THR A 58 -56.54 4.03 -75.27
C THR A 58 -56.99 4.89 -76.45
N TRP A 59 -56.67 4.41 -77.64
CA TRP A 59 -56.90 5.10 -78.90
C TRP A 59 -57.93 4.33 -79.72
N GLY A 60 -58.97 5.03 -80.16
CA GLY A 60 -59.86 4.50 -81.20
C GLY A 60 -59.18 4.61 -82.56
N VAL A 61 -59.21 3.54 -83.33
CA VAL A 61 -58.66 3.47 -84.68
C VAL A 61 -59.77 3.00 -85.62
N VAL A 62 -59.96 3.74 -86.70
CA VAL A 62 -60.95 3.40 -87.72
C VAL A 62 -60.21 3.00 -88.98
N PHE A 63 -60.48 1.79 -89.47
CA PHE A 63 -60.02 1.34 -90.78
C PHE A 63 -61.16 1.49 -91.78
N ASP A 64 -60.92 2.25 -92.86
CA ASP A 64 -61.89 2.50 -93.93
C ASP A 64 -61.45 1.72 -95.17
N GLY A 65 -62.29 0.77 -95.60
CA GLY A 65 -62.09 -0.04 -96.79
C GLY A 65 -62.93 0.48 -97.94
N ILE A 66 -62.27 1.04 -98.96
CA ILE A 66 -62.93 1.56 -100.16
C ILE A 66 -62.64 0.61 -101.33
N PRO A 67 -63.62 -0.18 -101.81
CA PRO A 67 -63.39 -1.10 -102.91
C PRO A 67 -63.19 -0.33 -104.21
N GLY A 68 -62.33 -0.83 -105.11
CA GLY A 68 -62.15 -0.27 -106.45
C GLY A 68 -63.33 -0.55 -107.38
N ASP A 69 -64.16 -1.55 -107.06
CA ASP A 69 -65.40 -1.86 -107.78
C ASP A 69 -66.57 -1.05 -107.22
N SER A 70 -67.19 -0.22 -108.07
CA SER A 70 -68.33 0.62 -107.70
C SER A 70 -69.60 -0.16 -107.31
N ASN A 71 -69.66 -1.46 -107.58
CA ASN A 71 -70.78 -2.31 -107.17
C ASN A 71 -70.66 -2.81 -105.71
N LEU A 72 -69.48 -2.65 -105.10
CA LEU A 72 -69.23 -2.99 -103.71
C LEU A 72 -69.34 -1.74 -102.83
N ALA A 73 -69.87 -1.90 -101.61
CA ALA A 73 -70.00 -0.80 -100.66
C ALA A 73 -68.70 -0.62 -99.85
N GLU A 74 -68.44 0.61 -99.43
CA GLU A 74 -67.42 0.91 -98.41
C GLU A 74 -67.81 0.23 -97.09
N ASP A 75 -66.80 -0.20 -96.33
CA ASP A 75 -67.00 -0.78 -95.00
C ASP A 75 -65.98 -0.23 -94.01
N ARG A 76 -66.37 -0.21 -92.73
CA ARG A 76 -65.56 0.37 -91.65
C ARG A 76 -65.49 -0.58 -90.46
N VAL A 77 -64.29 -0.66 -89.89
CA VAL A 77 -64.08 -1.36 -88.62
C VAL A 77 -63.39 -0.43 -87.63
N ASP A 78 -63.97 -0.39 -86.43
CA ASP A 78 -63.42 0.33 -85.30
C ASP A 78 -62.64 -0.65 -84.40
N LEU A 79 -61.42 -0.26 -84.05
CA LEU A 79 -60.54 -0.97 -83.14
C LEU A 79 -60.13 -0.03 -82.01
N ALA A 80 -59.97 -0.54 -80.79
CA ALA A 80 -59.32 0.21 -79.72
C ALA A 80 -57.91 -0.36 -79.48
N ILE A 81 -56.90 0.50 -79.53
CA ILE A 81 -55.52 0.16 -79.18
C ILE A 81 -55.18 0.84 -77.87
N THR A 82 -54.79 0.07 -76.86
CA THR A 82 -54.27 0.64 -75.62
C THR A 82 -52.75 0.55 -75.62
N ILE A 83 -52.08 1.70 -75.65
CA ILE A 83 -50.65 1.83 -75.42
C ILE A 83 -50.44 2.07 -73.93
N SER A 84 -49.88 1.09 -73.23
CA SER A 84 -49.47 1.25 -71.84
C SER A 84 -48.12 1.93 -71.75
N LYS A 85 -47.89 2.66 -70.64
CA LYS A 85 -46.54 3.10 -70.29
C LYS A 85 -45.65 1.89 -70.07
N ILE A 86 -44.41 1.98 -70.56
CA ILE A 86 -43.36 0.99 -70.33
C ILE A 86 -43.09 0.91 -68.83
N THR A 87 -43.09 -0.31 -68.29
CA THR A 87 -42.79 -0.56 -66.89
C THR A 87 -41.30 -0.33 -66.65
N THR A 88 -40.98 0.38 -65.57
CA THR A 88 -39.61 0.76 -65.25
C THR A 88 -39.24 0.37 -63.84
N GLU A 89 -37.96 0.10 -63.64
CA GLU A 89 -37.37 -0.25 -62.36
C GLU A 89 -36.18 0.67 -62.05
N VAL A 90 -35.95 0.92 -60.77
CA VAL A 90 -34.77 1.63 -60.29
C VAL A 90 -34.01 0.72 -59.36
N VAL A 91 -32.79 0.34 -59.75
CA VAL A 91 -31.86 -0.35 -58.87
C VAL A 91 -31.11 0.72 -58.09
N SER A 92 -31.36 0.75 -56.78
CA SER A 92 -30.71 1.68 -55.85
C SER A 92 -29.33 1.13 -55.45
N PRO A 93 -28.36 2.00 -55.14
CA PRO A 93 -27.06 1.55 -54.63
C PRO A 93 -27.24 0.83 -53.29
N ILE A 94 -26.25 0.01 -52.93
CA ILE A 94 -26.26 -0.73 -51.67
C ILE A 94 -26.19 0.30 -50.53
N PRO A 95 -27.03 0.19 -49.49
CA PRO A 95 -26.94 1.04 -48.32
C PRO A 95 -25.56 0.88 -47.67
N GLY A 96 -24.94 2.00 -47.33
CA GLY A 96 -23.63 2.05 -46.70
C GLY A 96 -23.66 2.79 -45.37
N VAL A 97 -22.69 2.43 -44.53
CA VAL A 97 -22.22 3.32 -43.45
C VAL A 97 -21.23 4.27 -44.10
N ILE A 98 -21.40 5.56 -43.83
CA ILE A 98 -20.54 6.62 -44.36
C ILE A 98 -20.17 7.52 -43.19
N TYR A 99 -18.91 7.94 -43.12
CA TYR A 99 -18.48 8.86 -42.08
C TYR A 99 -18.88 10.31 -42.42
N TRP A 100 -19.08 11.10 -41.38
CA TRP A 100 -19.34 12.52 -41.53
C TRP A 100 -18.15 13.21 -42.23
N GLY A 101 -18.42 14.14 -43.15
CA GLY A 101 -17.38 14.80 -43.95
C GLY A 101 -17.17 14.19 -45.33
N TRP A 102 -17.66 12.98 -45.57
CA TRP A 102 -17.63 12.34 -46.88
C TRP A 102 -18.38 13.15 -47.95
N VAL A 103 -17.71 13.39 -49.08
CA VAL A 103 -18.28 13.97 -50.29
C VAL A 103 -18.10 12.99 -51.44
N GLY A 104 -19.22 12.46 -51.96
CA GLY A 104 -19.15 11.45 -53.01
C GLY A 104 -20.45 11.23 -53.74
N ASN A 105 -20.38 10.39 -54.78
CA ASN A 105 -21.49 10.17 -55.70
C ASN A 105 -22.20 8.84 -55.42
N LEU A 106 -23.52 8.89 -55.29
CA LEU A 106 -24.38 7.72 -55.33
C LEU A 106 -24.88 7.47 -56.74
N THR A 107 -24.82 6.22 -57.18
CA THR A 107 -25.23 5.85 -58.54
C THR A 107 -26.48 4.99 -58.50
N PHE A 108 -27.53 5.46 -59.18
CA PHE A 108 -28.78 4.73 -59.40
C PHE A 108 -28.82 4.20 -60.84
N TYR A 109 -29.43 3.04 -61.04
CA TYR A 109 -29.64 2.48 -62.39
C TYR A 109 -31.14 2.44 -62.69
N TYR A 110 -31.56 3.24 -63.67
CA TYR A 110 -32.94 3.35 -64.14
C TYR A 110 -33.10 2.57 -65.43
N SER A 111 -33.95 1.54 -65.42
CA SER A 111 -34.09 0.60 -66.53
C SER A 111 -35.52 0.28 -66.89
N ASP A 112 -35.66 -0.13 -68.15
CA ASP A 112 -36.87 -0.67 -68.74
C ASP A 112 -36.94 -2.18 -68.46
N THR A 113 -37.99 -2.64 -67.78
CA THR A 113 -38.13 -4.07 -67.43
C THR A 113 -38.61 -4.94 -68.58
N TYR A 114 -39.11 -4.35 -69.66
CA TYR A 114 -39.58 -5.07 -70.84
C TYR A 114 -38.44 -5.38 -71.81
N PHE A 115 -37.52 -4.42 -72.02
CA PHE A 115 -36.38 -4.60 -72.93
C PHE A 115 -35.05 -4.87 -72.24
N ASP A 116 -34.97 -4.78 -70.91
CA ASP A 116 -33.73 -4.93 -70.13
C ASP A 116 -32.64 -3.96 -70.59
N THR A 117 -33.02 -2.69 -70.77
CA THR A 117 -32.13 -1.62 -71.23
C THR A 117 -32.20 -0.41 -70.30
N GLY A 118 -31.05 0.25 -70.09
CA GLY A 118 -30.97 1.46 -69.30
C GLY A 118 -31.65 2.64 -70.00
N ILE A 119 -32.36 3.45 -69.23
CA ILE A 119 -33.14 4.59 -69.73
C ILE A 119 -32.33 5.87 -69.51
N GLU A 120 -31.68 6.37 -70.57
CA GLU A 120 -30.98 7.65 -70.59
C GLU A 120 -31.93 8.83 -70.76
N ASN A 121 -31.49 10.05 -70.47
CA ASN A 121 -32.19 11.31 -70.69
C ASN A 121 -33.63 11.28 -70.15
N ALA A 122 -33.80 10.88 -68.89
CA ALA A 122 -35.07 11.05 -68.19
C ALA A 122 -35.52 12.52 -68.26
N THR A 123 -36.82 12.75 -68.42
CA THR A 123 -37.39 14.11 -68.45
C THR A 123 -37.14 14.82 -67.12
N THR A 124 -37.28 14.10 -66.01
CA THR A 124 -36.89 14.56 -64.68
C THR A 124 -36.22 13.41 -63.93
N ALA A 125 -35.07 13.69 -63.34
CA ALA A 125 -34.37 12.79 -62.41
C ALA A 125 -34.07 13.60 -61.14
N THR A 126 -35.10 13.81 -60.32
CA THR A 126 -34.99 14.68 -59.14
C THR A 126 -34.75 13.85 -57.90
N TYR A 127 -33.76 14.22 -57.09
CA TYR A 127 -33.49 13.58 -55.81
C TYR A 127 -33.87 14.47 -54.64
N ASN A 128 -34.15 13.85 -53.51
CA ASN A 128 -34.28 14.54 -52.23
C ASN A 128 -33.64 13.71 -51.09
N TRP A 129 -33.10 14.40 -50.09
CA TRP A 129 -32.81 13.85 -48.77
C TRP A 129 -32.96 14.96 -47.73
N GLY A 130 -33.81 14.74 -46.73
CA GLY A 130 -34.10 15.77 -45.71
C GLY A 130 -34.55 17.11 -46.33
N ILE A 131 -33.76 18.17 -46.13
CA ILE A 131 -34.02 19.52 -46.67
C ILE A 131 -33.37 19.76 -48.05
N PHE A 132 -32.53 18.83 -48.51
CA PHE A 132 -31.79 18.96 -49.77
C PHE A 132 -32.56 18.30 -50.90
N SER A 133 -32.58 18.97 -52.06
CA SER A 133 -33.12 18.43 -53.30
C SER A 133 -32.33 18.96 -54.49
N GLY A 134 -32.32 18.21 -55.57
CA GLY A 134 -31.59 18.57 -56.78
C GLY A 134 -31.93 17.66 -57.95
N GLU A 135 -31.18 17.82 -59.04
CA GLU A 135 -31.27 16.97 -60.23
C GLU A 135 -30.04 16.05 -60.32
N ALA A 136 -30.27 14.77 -60.60
CA ALA A 136 -29.21 13.80 -60.79
C ALA A 136 -28.51 14.01 -62.13
N THR A 137 -27.21 13.77 -62.18
CA THR A 137 -26.42 13.85 -63.41
C THR A 137 -26.55 12.54 -64.18
N ASP A 138 -27.09 12.59 -65.40
CA ASP A 138 -27.14 11.43 -66.30
C ASP A 138 -25.72 11.07 -66.77
N LEU A 139 -25.30 9.84 -66.50
CA LEU A 139 -24.01 9.28 -66.89
C LEU A 139 -24.09 8.45 -68.18
N GLY A 140 -25.28 8.28 -68.76
CA GLY A 140 -25.55 7.39 -69.88
C GLY A 140 -25.81 5.95 -69.45
N ASN A 141 -26.28 5.14 -70.40
CA ASN A 141 -26.75 3.77 -70.23
C ASN A 141 -27.71 3.56 -69.05
N GLY A 142 -28.51 4.56 -68.69
CA GLY A 142 -29.45 4.49 -67.57
C GLY A 142 -28.84 4.69 -66.18
N TYR A 143 -27.56 5.04 -66.08
CA TYR A 143 -26.93 5.37 -64.80
C TYR A 143 -27.06 6.86 -64.49
N TYR A 144 -27.46 7.17 -63.26
CA TYR A 144 -27.62 8.54 -62.78
C TYR A 144 -26.85 8.73 -61.47
N SER A 145 -26.15 9.85 -61.37
CA SER A 145 -25.28 10.18 -60.26
C SER A 145 -25.86 11.31 -59.40
N VAL A 146 -25.82 11.11 -58.09
CA VAL A 146 -26.27 12.06 -57.08
C VAL A 146 -25.08 12.37 -56.16
N LEU A 147 -24.61 13.62 -56.18
CA LEU A 147 -23.53 14.08 -55.30
C LEU A 147 -24.06 14.32 -53.90
N ILE A 148 -23.58 13.55 -52.93
CA ILE A 148 -23.89 13.67 -51.51
C ILE A 148 -22.72 14.37 -50.82
N ASP A 149 -23.04 15.31 -49.94
CA ASP A 149 -22.09 15.96 -49.05
C ASP A 149 -22.63 15.79 -47.62
N THR A 150 -21.96 14.96 -46.81
CA THR A 150 -22.40 14.65 -45.45
C THR A 150 -22.04 15.74 -44.44
N THR A 151 -21.26 16.76 -44.81
CA THR A 151 -20.92 17.89 -43.91
C THR A 151 -22.14 18.70 -43.46
N TYR A 152 -23.25 18.59 -44.19
CA TYR A 152 -24.52 19.25 -43.87
C TYR A 152 -25.49 18.40 -43.06
N LEU A 153 -25.07 17.21 -42.63
CA LEU A 153 -25.92 16.20 -42.00
C LEU A 153 -25.40 15.87 -40.59
N ASP A 154 -26.29 15.42 -39.72
CA ASP A 154 -25.95 15.03 -38.35
C ASP A 154 -25.39 13.60 -38.33
N SER A 155 -24.34 13.36 -37.55
CA SER A 155 -23.83 12.03 -37.26
C SER A 155 -24.80 11.22 -36.37
N GLY A 156 -24.73 9.90 -36.45
CA GLY A 156 -25.62 8.96 -35.75
C GLY A 156 -27.04 8.86 -36.33
N VAL A 157 -27.37 9.63 -37.37
CA VAL A 157 -28.70 9.66 -37.98
C VAL A 157 -28.72 8.90 -39.30
N ARG A 158 -29.85 8.21 -39.54
CA ARG A 158 -30.12 7.50 -40.79
C ARG A 158 -30.90 8.41 -41.74
N TYR A 159 -30.30 8.75 -42.87
CA TYR A 159 -30.93 9.53 -43.93
C TYR A 159 -31.39 8.62 -45.07
N THR A 160 -32.54 8.92 -45.65
CA THR A 160 -33.05 8.23 -46.85
C THR A 160 -32.94 9.18 -48.03
N VAL A 161 -32.10 8.82 -48.99
CA VAL A 161 -32.01 9.49 -50.28
C VAL A 161 -33.06 8.86 -51.19
N THR A 162 -34.00 9.65 -51.69
CA THR A 162 -34.96 9.19 -52.70
C THR A 162 -34.72 9.89 -54.02
N ILE A 163 -34.93 9.18 -55.13
CA ILE A 163 -34.80 9.72 -56.49
C ILE A 163 -36.02 9.33 -57.30
N ASP A 164 -36.65 10.32 -57.92
CA ASP A 164 -37.83 10.16 -58.76
C ASP A 164 -37.46 10.34 -60.23
N PHE A 165 -37.75 9.32 -61.04
CA PHE A 165 -37.56 9.35 -62.48
C PHE A 165 -38.91 9.49 -63.20
N ASP A 166 -39.00 10.47 -64.08
CA ASP A 166 -40.09 10.57 -65.06
C ASP A 166 -39.50 10.67 -66.47
N LYS A 167 -40.11 9.93 -67.40
CA LYS A 167 -39.80 10.00 -68.82
C LYS A 167 -41.05 9.73 -69.64
N LEU A 168 -41.20 10.46 -70.75
CA LEU A 168 -42.35 10.31 -71.63
C LEU A 168 -42.50 8.86 -72.10
N ASN A 169 -43.73 8.31 -71.99
CA ASN A 169 -44.09 6.91 -72.28
C ASN A 169 -43.54 5.84 -71.32
N TYR A 170 -42.82 6.23 -70.28
CA TYR A 170 -42.40 5.35 -69.19
C TYR A 170 -43.26 5.57 -67.95
N GLN A 171 -43.35 4.55 -67.11
CA GLN A 171 -43.91 4.69 -65.77
C GLN A 171 -42.96 5.52 -64.91
N ILE A 172 -43.52 6.28 -63.98
CA ILE A 172 -42.71 6.97 -62.97
C ILE A 172 -42.17 5.89 -62.05
N SER A 173 -40.88 5.95 -61.73
CA SER A 173 -40.26 5.01 -60.81
C SER A 173 -39.38 5.75 -59.82
N THR A 174 -39.39 5.27 -58.58
CA THR A 174 -38.70 5.89 -57.46
C THR A 174 -37.69 4.91 -56.91
N GLY A 175 -36.43 5.34 -56.82
CA GLY A 175 -35.37 4.66 -56.10
C GLY A 175 -35.21 5.24 -54.70
N SER A 176 -34.70 4.43 -53.77
CA SER A 176 -34.28 4.95 -52.47
C SER A 176 -33.12 4.16 -51.88
N VAL A 177 -32.21 4.85 -51.22
CA VAL A 177 -31.11 4.24 -50.46
C VAL A 177 -31.06 4.89 -49.08
N SER A 178 -30.79 4.06 -48.07
CA SER A 178 -30.60 4.52 -46.70
C SER A 178 -29.12 4.61 -46.38
N LEU A 179 -28.68 5.78 -45.95
CA LEU A 179 -27.31 6.05 -45.48
C LEU A 179 -27.35 6.18 -43.96
N LEU A 180 -26.47 5.46 -43.26
CA LEU A 180 -26.18 5.73 -41.86
C LEU A 180 -24.93 6.59 -41.81
N ILE A 181 -25.04 7.79 -41.23
CA ILE A 181 -23.90 8.67 -41.07
C ILE A 181 -23.30 8.39 -39.69
N GLU A 182 -22.07 7.92 -39.64
CA GLU A 182 -21.34 7.71 -38.40
C GLU A 182 -20.37 8.86 -38.15
N GLU A 183 -19.97 9.02 -36.89
CA GLU A 183 -18.89 9.92 -36.52
C GLU A 183 -17.58 9.42 -37.11
N VAL A 184 -16.67 10.34 -37.43
CA VAL A 184 -15.38 9.94 -37.98
C VAL A 184 -14.54 9.29 -36.87
N PRO A 185 -13.98 8.09 -37.09
CA PRO A 185 -13.19 7.39 -36.09
C PRO A 185 -11.90 8.15 -35.79
N THR A 186 -11.56 8.26 -34.51
CA THR A 186 -10.37 8.97 -34.05
C THR A 186 -9.50 8.10 -33.15
N GLU A 187 -8.22 8.47 -33.04
CA GLU A 187 -7.23 7.82 -32.18
C GLU A 187 -6.48 8.88 -31.37
N ILE A 188 -6.05 8.54 -30.14
CA ILE A 188 -5.16 9.36 -29.35
C ILE A 188 -3.85 8.61 -29.16
N ASP A 189 -2.74 9.24 -29.56
CA ASP A 189 -1.40 8.75 -29.29
C ASP A 189 -0.78 9.58 -28.14
N LEU A 190 -0.55 8.93 -26.99
CA LEU A 190 -0.01 9.56 -25.78
C LEU A 190 1.53 9.57 -25.84
N SER A 191 2.13 10.73 -25.62
CA SER A 191 3.59 10.90 -25.59
C SER A 191 4.04 11.51 -24.26
N THR A 192 4.80 10.70 -23.51
CA THR A 192 5.37 11.03 -22.20
C THR A 192 6.89 10.83 -22.21
N PRO A 193 7.65 11.54 -21.36
CA PRO A 193 9.09 11.31 -21.22
C PRO A 193 9.40 9.88 -20.80
N ASN A 194 10.23 9.18 -21.58
CA ASN A 194 10.58 7.76 -21.33
C ASN A 194 11.19 7.53 -19.96
N ASP A 195 11.98 8.48 -19.47
CA ASP A 195 12.67 8.33 -18.20
C ASP A 195 11.70 8.28 -16.99
N ASN A 196 10.47 8.76 -17.16
CA ASN A 196 9.44 8.72 -16.12
C ASN A 196 8.49 7.53 -16.28
N GLN A 197 8.63 6.69 -17.31
CA GLN A 197 7.71 5.57 -17.55
C GLN A 197 8.07 4.36 -16.69
N ILE A 198 7.09 3.87 -15.93
CA ILE A 198 7.23 2.63 -15.16
C ILE A 198 7.04 1.47 -16.14
N ASP A 199 7.97 0.51 -16.15
CA ASP A 199 7.93 -0.67 -17.03
C ASP A 199 7.83 -0.37 -18.56
N ASN A 200 8.20 0.84 -19.00
CA ASN A 200 7.97 1.38 -20.37
C ASN A 200 6.49 1.53 -20.76
N GLU A 201 5.60 1.70 -19.79
CA GLU A 201 4.19 2.03 -20.02
C GLU A 201 4.04 3.55 -20.15
N VAL A 202 3.52 4.03 -21.28
CA VAL A 202 3.41 5.48 -21.58
C VAL A 202 2.39 6.20 -20.70
N ASP A 203 1.45 5.46 -20.14
CA ASP A 203 0.34 5.89 -19.30
C ASP A 203 0.57 5.66 -17.81
N HIS A 204 1.70 5.07 -17.41
CA HIS A 204 2.06 4.87 -16.01
C HIS A 204 3.41 5.52 -15.71
N LEU A 205 3.37 6.60 -14.93
CA LEU A 205 4.52 7.48 -14.72
C LEU A 205 4.92 7.56 -13.25
N GLU A 206 6.23 7.67 -12.99
CA GLU A 206 6.79 8.09 -11.71
C GLU A 206 7.38 9.50 -11.80
N LEU A 207 7.12 10.32 -10.79
CA LEU A 207 7.60 11.70 -10.74
C LEU A 207 8.11 12.04 -9.33
N PRO A 208 9.40 12.36 -9.17
CA PRO A 208 9.92 12.91 -7.93
C PRO A 208 9.17 14.17 -7.50
N PHE A 209 8.87 14.28 -6.20
CA PHE A 209 8.30 15.49 -5.64
C PHE A 209 9.20 16.71 -5.90
N GLY A 210 8.64 17.82 -6.38
CA GLY A 210 9.41 18.99 -6.78
C GLY A 210 9.54 19.17 -8.29
N ASP A 211 9.37 18.08 -9.05
CA ASP A 211 9.55 18.09 -10.49
C ASP A 211 8.23 18.35 -11.24
N MET A 212 8.39 18.73 -12.51
CA MET A 212 7.29 18.93 -13.45
C MET A 212 7.51 18.04 -14.66
N ILE A 213 6.45 17.37 -15.11
CA ILE A 213 6.51 16.52 -16.30
C ILE A 213 5.64 17.09 -17.42
N PRO A 214 6.21 17.33 -18.62
CA PRO A 214 5.43 17.67 -19.80
C PRO A 214 4.70 16.43 -20.33
N ILE A 215 3.38 16.52 -20.50
CA ILE A 215 2.57 15.47 -21.12
C ILE A 215 1.97 16.02 -22.40
N SER A 216 2.14 15.29 -23.50
CA SER A 216 1.55 15.63 -24.78
C SER A 216 0.82 14.45 -25.38
N PHE A 217 -0.19 14.71 -26.18
CA PHE A 217 -0.88 13.66 -26.92
C PHE A 217 -1.33 14.19 -28.27
N PHE A 218 -1.41 13.29 -29.24
CA PHE A 218 -1.79 13.57 -30.61
C PHE A 218 -3.16 12.99 -30.88
N TYR A 219 -4.15 13.86 -31.10
CA TYR A 219 -5.51 13.48 -31.44
C TYR A 219 -5.64 13.40 -32.97
N ASN A 220 -5.78 12.19 -33.50
CA ASN A 220 -5.69 11.88 -34.92
C ASN A 220 -7.03 11.44 -35.50
N ASP A 221 -7.29 11.87 -36.73
CA ASP A 221 -8.31 11.26 -37.59
C ASP A 221 -7.78 9.95 -38.18
N THR A 222 -8.54 8.86 -38.04
CA THR A 222 -8.13 7.53 -38.54
C THR A 222 -8.87 7.11 -39.80
N ASP A 223 -9.84 7.90 -40.26
CA ASP A 223 -10.51 7.62 -41.52
C ASP A 223 -9.59 7.97 -42.70
N ASP A 224 -9.36 7.00 -43.59
CA ASP A 224 -8.59 7.20 -44.81
C ASP A 224 -9.48 7.41 -46.05
N SER A 225 -10.80 7.40 -45.88
CA SER A 225 -11.78 7.35 -46.97
C SER A 225 -11.78 8.58 -47.89
N ASP A 226 -11.46 9.74 -47.34
CA ASP A 226 -11.39 11.05 -48.02
C ASP A 226 -9.94 11.52 -48.25
N GLY A 227 -8.96 10.70 -47.86
CA GLY A 227 -7.53 10.97 -48.05
C GLY A 227 -6.93 11.97 -47.07
N TYR A 228 -7.67 12.36 -46.02
CA TYR A 228 -7.14 13.15 -44.92
C TYR A 228 -6.93 12.26 -43.68
N VAL A 229 -5.68 11.86 -43.44
CA VAL A 229 -5.26 11.28 -42.17
C VAL A 229 -4.34 12.30 -41.51
N GLY A 230 -4.71 12.78 -40.33
CA GLY A 230 -3.93 13.82 -39.65
C GLY A 230 -4.57 14.34 -38.37
N GLY A 231 -3.80 15.17 -37.66
CA GLY A 231 -4.20 15.65 -36.35
C GLY A 231 -5.36 16.65 -36.37
N LEU A 232 -6.23 16.52 -35.39
CA LEU A 232 -7.47 17.27 -35.22
C LEU A 232 -7.30 18.37 -34.17
N SER A 233 -7.24 19.63 -34.62
CA SER A 233 -7.11 20.81 -33.73
C SER A 233 -8.47 21.40 -33.35
N GLY A 234 -8.52 22.19 -32.28
CA GLY A 234 -9.76 22.85 -31.83
C GLY A 234 -10.76 21.96 -31.08
N ALA A 235 -10.34 20.76 -30.66
CA ALA A 235 -11.14 19.92 -29.76
C ALA A 235 -11.28 20.59 -28.39
N THR A 236 -12.43 20.39 -27.75
CA THR A 236 -12.63 20.78 -26.36
C THR A 236 -12.09 19.67 -25.47
N ILE A 237 -11.06 19.97 -24.68
CA ILE A 237 -10.38 18.99 -23.84
C ILE A 237 -10.59 19.32 -22.38
N THR A 238 -11.02 18.32 -21.62
CA THR A 238 -11.12 18.39 -20.16
C THR A 238 -10.18 17.35 -19.56
N ALA A 239 -9.05 17.81 -19.03
CA ALA A 239 -8.14 16.97 -18.26
C ALA A 239 -8.43 17.12 -16.77
N THR A 240 -8.75 16.01 -16.12
CA THR A 240 -9.21 15.99 -14.73
C THR A 240 -8.36 15.03 -13.91
N ILE A 241 -7.74 15.53 -12.85
CA ILE A 241 -6.99 14.73 -11.87
C ILE A 241 -7.95 14.26 -10.78
N TYR A 242 -7.88 12.98 -10.44
CA TYR A 242 -8.50 12.37 -9.28
C TYR A 242 -7.56 11.33 -8.66
N GLY A 243 -7.85 10.88 -7.45
CA GLY A 243 -6.94 10.00 -6.71
C GLY A 243 -5.91 10.78 -5.90
N GLY A 244 -4.87 10.08 -5.48
CA GLY A 244 -4.05 10.49 -4.34
C GLY A 244 -4.84 10.47 -3.02
N ALA A 245 -4.21 10.95 -1.97
CA ALA A 245 -4.77 10.95 -0.62
C ALA A 245 -6.04 11.79 -0.43
N THR A 246 -6.33 12.70 -1.34
CA THR A 246 -7.43 13.66 -1.21
C THR A 246 -8.46 13.45 -2.31
N VAL A 247 -9.75 13.45 -1.94
CA VAL A 247 -10.86 13.27 -2.89
C VAL A 247 -11.19 14.60 -3.59
N ARG A 248 -10.18 15.25 -4.18
CA ARG A 248 -10.36 16.51 -4.92
C ARG A 248 -10.19 16.28 -6.42
N THR A 249 -11.16 16.80 -7.16
CA THR A 249 -11.14 16.85 -8.61
C THR A 249 -10.46 18.15 -9.03
N ILE A 250 -9.34 18.06 -9.75
CA ILE A 250 -8.58 19.23 -10.23
C ILE A 250 -8.65 19.25 -11.75
N ILE A 251 -9.03 20.39 -12.33
CA ILE A 251 -9.05 20.57 -13.79
C ILE A 251 -7.72 21.17 -14.21
N ILE A 252 -7.03 20.53 -15.16
CA ILE A 252 -5.80 21.01 -15.76
C ILE A 252 -6.12 21.77 -17.05
N GLU A 253 -5.45 22.90 -17.26
CA GLU A 253 -5.49 23.63 -18.52
C GLU A 253 -4.66 22.89 -19.58
N VAL A 254 -5.32 22.49 -20.67
CA VAL A 254 -4.67 21.86 -21.83
C VAL A 254 -4.50 22.89 -22.93
N VAL A 255 -3.28 22.97 -23.47
CA VAL A 255 -2.90 23.90 -24.53
C VAL A 255 -2.92 23.17 -25.87
N ASP A 256 -3.67 23.69 -26.84
CA ASP A 256 -3.63 23.25 -28.24
C ASP A 256 -2.38 23.84 -28.93
N LEU A 257 -1.45 22.98 -29.33
CA LEU A 257 -0.23 23.35 -30.05
C LEU A 257 -0.43 23.41 -31.58
N GLY A 258 -1.62 23.05 -32.06
CA GLY A 258 -1.98 22.93 -33.46
C GLY A 258 -1.64 21.56 -34.05
N ASN A 259 -2.15 21.31 -35.25
CA ASN A 259 -2.03 20.03 -35.96
C ASN A 259 -2.46 18.82 -35.10
N GLY A 260 -3.41 18.99 -34.18
CA GLY A 260 -3.92 17.92 -33.30
C GLY A 260 -3.00 17.52 -32.16
N THR A 261 -1.90 18.23 -31.92
CA THR A 261 -1.07 18.03 -30.73
C THR A 261 -1.56 18.90 -29.59
N TYR A 262 -1.81 18.28 -28.45
CA TYR A 262 -2.21 18.94 -27.22
C TYR A 262 -1.19 18.68 -26.12
N TYR A 263 -1.13 19.58 -25.16
CA TYR A 263 -0.07 19.60 -24.16
C TYR A 263 -0.56 20.14 -22.82
N PHE A 264 -0.09 19.55 -21.74
CA PHE A 264 -0.18 20.15 -20.40
C PHE A 264 1.06 19.78 -19.57
N ILE A 265 1.24 20.50 -18.47
CA ILE A 265 2.32 20.22 -17.51
C ILE A 265 1.68 19.69 -16.24
N PHE A 266 2.11 18.52 -15.79
CA PHE A 266 1.80 18.06 -14.45
C PHE A 266 2.90 18.52 -13.50
N ASP A 267 2.51 19.30 -12.48
CA ASP A 267 3.41 19.91 -11.51
C ASP A 267 3.20 19.25 -10.14
N SER A 268 4.18 18.46 -9.70
CA SER A 268 4.13 17.76 -8.42
C SER A 268 4.20 18.69 -7.20
N THR A 269 4.43 20.00 -7.40
CA THR A 269 4.42 21.01 -6.33
C THR A 269 3.09 21.75 -6.22
N SER A 270 2.14 21.45 -7.11
CA SER A 270 0.84 22.12 -7.12
C SER A 270 0.13 21.92 -5.78
N GLY A 271 -0.06 23.01 -5.06
CA GLY A 271 -0.71 22.99 -3.73
C GLY A 271 -2.16 22.49 -3.74
N ASN A 272 -2.76 22.28 -4.91
CA ASN A 272 -4.08 21.66 -5.05
C ASN A 272 -4.04 20.13 -4.94
N LEU A 273 -2.87 19.49 -5.16
CA LEU A 273 -2.69 18.04 -5.11
C LEU A 273 -2.62 17.48 -3.68
N PHE A 274 -2.24 18.31 -2.71
CA PHE A 274 -1.98 17.88 -1.33
C PHE A 274 -2.90 18.58 -0.33
N GLU A 275 -3.33 17.85 0.70
CA GLU A 275 -3.94 18.46 1.87
C GLU A 275 -2.84 18.96 2.80
N ARG A 276 -2.90 20.25 3.16
CA ARG A 276 -1.96 20.84 4.12
C ARG A 276 -2.40 20.47 5.53
N GLU A 277 -2.11 19.25 5.96
CA GLU A 277 -2.11 18.94 7.39
C GLU A 277 -0.87 19.61 7.99
N SER A 278 -1.06 20.72 8.73
CA SER A 278 0.01 21.53 9.35
C SER A 278 0.78 22.51 8.45
N GLY A 279 0.33 22.76 7.22
CA GLY A 279 0.92 23.80 6.34
C GLY A 279 2.14 23.37 5.52
N ILE A 280 2.63 22.14 5.73
CA ILE A 280 3.63 21.48 4.90
C ILE A 280 2.88 20.63 3.88
N ALA A 281 3.24 20.72 2.60
CA ALA A 281 2.74 19.78 1.60
C ALA A 281 3.55 18.49 1.76
N GLN A 282 2.89 17.41 2.18
CA GLN A 282 3.51 16.09 2.19
C GLN A 282 2.93 15.31 1.02
N ALA A 283 3.80 14.83 0.13
CA ALA A 283 3.42 13.74 -0.75
C ALA A 283 3.07 12.55 0.14
N LEU A 284 1.89 11.96 -0.06
CA LEU A 284 1.60 10.65 0.52
C LEU A 284 2.16 9.62 -0.46
N PRO A 285 3.31 8.99 -0.15
CA PRO A 285 3.97 8.10 -1.09
C PRO A 285 3.09 6.87 -1.34
N GLY A 286 2.98 6.44 -2.60
CA GLY A 286 2.36 5.17 -2.98
C GLY A 286 0.91 5.23 -3.48
N ASP A 287 0.23 6.39 -3.40
CA ASP A 287 -1.11 6.54 -3.99
C ASP A 287 -1.01 7.25 -5.36
N PRO A 288 -1.29 6.57 -6.49
CA PRO A 288 -1.20 7.18 -7.80
C PRO A 288 -2.30 8.23 -8.02
N PHE A 289 -1.96 9.29 -8.74
CA PHE A 289 -2.88 10.27 -9.29
C PHE A 289 -3.33 9.79 -10.67
N TYR A 290 -4.63 9.72 -10.89
CA TYR A 290 -5.19 9.38 -12.19
C TYR A 290 -5.63 10.66 -12.90
N ILE A 291 -5.17 10.86 -14.14
CA ILE A 291 -5.62 11.95 -15.00
C ILE A 291 -6.53 11.35 -16.07
N SER A 292 -7.81 11.73 -16.05
CA SER A 292 -8.77 11.42 -17.11
C SER A 292 -8.82 12.58 -18.10
N ILE A 293 -8.52 12.28 -19.35
CA ILE A 293 -8.55 13.22 -20.47
C ILE A 293 -9.77 12.89 -21.33
N VAL A 294 -10.76 13.78 -21.28
CA VAL A 294 -11.97 13.72 -22.10
C VAL A 294 -11.78 14.68 -23.27
N ILE A 295 -11.96 14.18 -24.49
CA ILE A 295 -11.82 14.96 -25.73
C ILE A 295 -13.15 14.93 -26.47
N GLU A 296 -13.68 16.12 -26.75
CA GLU A 296 -14.91 16.32 -27.51
C GLU A 296 -14.65 17.20 -28.73
N LEU A 297 -14.97 16.68 -29.92
CA LEU A 297 -14.97 17.43 -31.16
C LEU A 297 -16.21 17.02 -31.97
N GLU A 298 -16.94 18.01 -32.50
CA GLU A 298 -18.22 17.76 -33.17
C GLU A 298 -18.04 16.82 -34.37
N HIS A 299 -18.95 15.84 -34.50
CA HIS A 299 -18.97 14.83 -35.57
C HIS A 299 -17.73 13.92 -35.65
N ARG A 300 -16.90 13.91 -34.61
CA ARG A 300 -15.79 12.98 -34.42
C ARG A 300 -16.12 12.05 -33.27
N GLN A 301 -15.65 10.81 -33.35
CA GLN A 301 -15.81 9.86 -32.27
C GLN A 301 -15.15 10.46 -31.03
N GLY A 302 -15.98 10.84 -30.06
CA GLY A 302 -15.52 11.48 -28.83
C GLY A 302 -14.96 10.46 -27.86
N TYR A 303 -13.96 10.88 -27.09
CA TYR A 303 -13.50 10.13 -25.92
C TYR A 303 -14.32 10.59 -24.71
N ALA A 304 -15.59 10.17 -24.68
CA ALA A 304 -16.52 10.49 -23.61
C ALA A 304 -16.06 9.88 -22.27
N SER A 305 -16.73 10.22 -21.17
CA SER A 305 -16.31 9.80 -19.81
C SER A 305 -16.09 8.29 -19.60
N GLN A 306 -16.65 7.42 -20.45
CA GLN A 306 -16.47 5.96 -20.39
C GLN A 306 -15.22 5.46 -21.13
N ASP A 307 -14.77 6.21 -22.13
CA ASP A 307 -13.63 5.88 -22.98
C ASP A 307 -12.48 6.88 -22.79
N ALA A 308 -12.55 7.72 -21.75
CA ALA A 308 -11.54 8.74 -21.50
C ALA A 308 -10.14 8.12 -21.41
N LEU A 309 -9.13 8.80 -21.96
CA LEU A 309 -7.74 8.39 -21.78
C LEU A 309 -7.39 8.58 -20.30
N ILE A 310 -6.98 7.50 -19.63
CA ILE A 310 -6.56 7.51 -18.23
C ILE A 310 -5.06 7.29 -18.22
N LEU A 311 -4.34 8.13 -17.50
CA LEU A 311 -2.93 7.92 -17.15
C LEU A 311 -2.78 8.00 -15.64
N SER A 312 -1.87 7.22 -15.05
CA SER A 312 -1.49 7.27 -13.65
C SER A 312 -0.12 7.91 -13.48
N ILE A 313 0.00 8.79 -12.49
CA ILE A 313 1.27 9.39 -12.06
C ILE A 313 1.44 9.11 -10.58
N GLU A 314 2.46 8.35 -10.22
CA GLU A 314 2.90 8.16 -8.85
C GLU A 314 3.90 9.25 -8.48
N ILE A 315 3.57 10.04 -7.44
CA ILE A 315 4.52 11.00 -6.87
C ILE A 315 5.35 10.26 -5.83
N ILE A 316 6.65 10.16 -6.08
CA ILE A 316 7.62 9.53 -5.19
C ILE A 316 8.42 10.57 -4.41
N GLU A 317 8.99 10.17 -3.28
CA GLU A 317 10.03 10.97 -2.62
C GLU A 317 11.20 11.16 -3.58
N ARG A 318 11.89 12.30 -3.52
CA ARG A 318 13.05 12.57 -4.37
C ARG A 318 14.11 11.51 -4.11
N PRO A 319 14.47 10.67 -5.09
CA PRO A 319 15.42 9.60 -4.84
C PRO A 319 16.78 10.20 -4.54
N THR A 320 17.46 9.63 -3.56
CA THR A 320 18.72 10.19 -3.05
C THR A 320 19.83 9.16 -3.12
N ALA A 321 21.06 9.63 -3.00
CA ALA A 321 22.23 8.80 -2.83
C ALA A 321 23.08 9.34 -1.70
N LEU A 322 23.79 8.42 -1.05
CA LEU A 322 24.67 8.71 0.05
C LEU A 322 26.03 8.10 -0.25
N GLU A 323 27.01 8.97 -0.45
CA GLU A 323 28.40 8.60 -0.60
C GLU A 323 29.17 9.16 0.60
N PHE A 324 30.32 8.58 0.93
CA PHE A 324 31.18 9.14 1.96
C PHE A 324 32.63 9.12 1.47
N HIS A 325 33.37 10.12 1.90
CA HIS A 325 34.77 10.31 1.56
C HIS A 325 35.55 10.54 2.84
N SER A 326 36.58 9.72 3.06
CA SER A 326 37.56 9.98 4.12
C SER A 326 38.92 9.41 3.72
N ASP A 327 39.98 10.11 4.13
CA ASP A 327 41.35 9.80 3.75
C ASP A 327 41.85 8.45 4.29
N ASN A 328 41.17 7.87 5.29
CA ASN A 328 41.54 6.60 5.93
C ASN A 328 40.56 5.44 5.64
N VAL A 329 39.68 5.56 4.65
CA VAL A 329 38.70 4.51 4.33
C VAL A 329 39.31 3.49 3.36
N ALA A 330 39.24 2.21 3.70
CA ALA A 330 39.44 1.13 2.74
C ALA A 330 38.15 0.91 1.91
N ASN A 331 38.26 0.45 0.67
CA ASN A 331 37.21 0.43 -0.37
C ASN A 331 35.82 -0.21 -0.06
N ASN A 332 35.47 -0.59 1.18
CA ASN A 332 34.23 -1.28 1.56
C ASN A 332 33.61 -0.71 2.86
N ASN A 333 33.38 0.60 3.00
CA ASN A 333 32.73 1.18 4.21
C ASN A 333 33.44 0.81 5.53
N THR A 334 34.75 0.54 5.46
CA THR A 334 35.55 0.12 6.62
C THR A 334 36.58 1.19 6.95
N ILE A 335 36.55 1.64 8.20
CA ILE A 335 37.47 2.66 8.72
C ILE A 335 38.36 2.00 9.76
N SER A 336 39.67 2.11 9.61
CA SER A 336 40.60 1.64 10.63
C SER A 336 41.04 2.80 11.52
N MET A 337 40.84 2.68 12.82
CA MET A 337 41.21 3.70 13.80
C MET A 337 42.01 3.11 14.94
N TYR A 338 42.95 3.86 15.50
CA TYR A 338 43.62 3.51 16.74
C TYR A 338 42.81 3.99 17.95
N TYR A 339 42.90 3.29 19.08
CA TYR A 339 42.31 3.79 20.33
C TYR A 339 42.87 5.18 20.69
N GLY A 340 41.97 6.12 20.96
CA GLY A 340 42.29 7.52 21.26
C GLY A 340 42.35 8.43 20.02
N GLU A 341 42.30 7.87 18.81
CA GLU A 341 42.26 8.62 17.55
C GLU A 341 40.88 9.23 17.30
N SER A 342 40.87 10.37 16.62
CA SER A 342 39.68 10.99 16.07
C SER A 342 39.83 11.13 14.56
N ILE A 343 38.76 10.89 13.82
CA ILE A 343 38.72 11.03 12.37
C ILE A 343 37.51 11.86 11.95
N ASP A 344 37.73 12.67 10.93
CA ASP A 344 36.70 13.41 10.22
C ASP A 344 36.26 12.62 8.98
N ILE A 345 34.95 12.42 8.85
CA ILE A 345 34.31 11.72 7.74
C ILE A 345 33.38 12.70 7.05
N LEU A 346 33.57 12.90 5.76
CA LEU A 346 32.67 13.71 4.93
C LEU A 346 31.64 12.78 4.31
N VAL A 347 30.36 13.03 4.59
CA VAL A 347 29.23 12.31 4.01
C VAL A 347 28.58 13.23 2.99
N ASN A 348 28.52 12.79 1.73
CA ASN A 348 27.86 13.48 0.64
C ASN A 348 26.45 12.88 0.43
N TYR A 349 25.42 13.66 0.75
CA TYR A 349 24.03 13.35 0.55
C TYR A 349 23.48 14.24 -0.56
N TYR A 350 23.10 13.63 -1.69
CA TYR A 350 22.70 14.34 -2.89
C TYR A 350 21.54 13.62 -3.57
N GLU A 351 20.82 14.35 -4.41
CA GLU A 351 19.74 13.78 -5.20
C GLU A 351 20.29 12.87 -6.30
N TYR A 352 19.64 11.74 -6.55
CA TYR A 352 20.04 10.81 -7.60
C TYR A 352 18.81 10.36 -8.37
N TRP A 353 18.62 10.90 -9.58
CA TRP A 353 17.49 10.55 -10.43
C TRP A 353 17.98 10.24 -11.84
N LEU A 354 17.55 9.10 -12.40
CA LEU A 354 17.84 8.69 -13.79
C LEU A 354 19.32 8.69 -14.14
N ASP A 355 20.14 8.13 -13.24
CA ASP A 355 21.60 8.09 -13.36
C ASP A 355 22.30 9.45 -13.43
N ASN A 356 21.59 10.54 -13.11
CA ASN A 356 22.16 11.88 -13.02
C ASN A 356 22.29 12.28 -11.55
N PRO A 357 23.52 12.44 -11.02
CA PRO A 357 23.73 13.03 -9.71
C PRO A 357 23.28 14.50 -9.75
N GLY A 358 22.28 14.82 -8.95
CA GLY A 358 21.71 16.16 -8.79
C GLY A 358 22.52 17.03 -7.82
N GLU A 359 21.86 18.06 -7.28
CA GLU A 359 22.47 18.95 -6.30
C GLU A 359 22.59 18.28 -4.93
N GLY A 360 23.59 18.70 -4.15
CA GLY A 360 23.76 18.27 -2.77
C GLY A 360 22.63 18.79 -1.88
N ILE A 361 22.05 17.91 -1.06
CA ILE A 361 20.89 18.21 -0.23
C ILE A 361 21.33 18.89 1.07
N THR A 362 20.91 20.14 1.29
CA THR A 362 21.16 20.86 2.55
C THR A 362 20.06 20.63 3.56
N ASP A 363 20.36 20.90 4.84
CA ASP A 363 19.39 20.92 5.94
C ASP A 363 18.71 19.58 6.29
N ALA A 364 19.24 18.46 5.80
CA ALA A 364 18.78 17.14 6.20
C ALA A 364 19.07 16.88 7.69
N VAL A 365 18.15 16.17 8.35
CA VAL A 365 18.30 15.69 9.73
C VAL A 365 19.37 14.62 9.74
N PHE A 366 20.55 14.98 10.21
CA PHE A 366 21.72 14.11 10.25
C PHE A 366 21.86 13.43 11.62
N THR A 367 21.39 12.19 11.72
CA THR A 367 21.45 11.39 12.95
C THR A 367 22.49 10.28 12.80
N VAL A 368 23.29 10.06 13.85
CA VAL A 368 24.28 8.99 13.89
C VAL A 368 24.05 8.17 15.14
N SER A 369 24.00 6.85 15.00
CA SER A 369 23.86 5.90 16.11
C SER A 369 24.99 4.89 16.08
N SER A 370 25.47 4.52 17.27
CA SER A 370 26.40 3.40 17.46
C SER A 370 25.94 2.60 18.66
N GLU A 371 25.95 1.27 18.55
CA GLU A 371 25.56 0.37 19.64
C GLU A 371 26.65 0.23 20.71
N ASP A 372 27.90 0.57 20.38
CA ASP A 372 29.06 0.39 21.27
C ASP A 372 29.51 1.72 21.88
N ALA A 373 29.76 1.70 23.19
CA ALA A 373 30.28 2.84 23.93
C ALA A 373 31.76 3.18 23.59
N LEU A 374 32.46 2.31 22.87
CA LEU A 374 33.85 2.53 22.45
C LEU A 374 33.99 3.63 21.39
N VAL A 375 32.97 3.87 20.58
CA VAL A 375 32.97 4.97 19.59
C VAL A 375 32.09 6.11 20.09
N GLN A 376 32.70 7.26 20.32
CA GLN A 376 32.00 8.49 20.65
C GLN A 376 31.80 9.35 19.40
N ILE A 377 30.56 9.77 19.16
CA ILE A 377 30.23 10.79 18.17
C ILE A 377 30.57 12.15 18.79
N VAL A 378 31.63 12.80 18.29
CA VAL A 378 32.10 14.09 18.82
C VAL A 378 31.26 15.24 18.28
N SER A 379 30.99 15.22 16.98
CA SER A 379 30.15 16.18 16.29
C SER A 379 29.59 15.61 14.99
N ASN A 380 28.36 16.00 14.68
CA ASN A 380 27.66 15.76 13.43
C ASN A 380 27.02 17.07 12.97
N SER A 381 27.54 17.70 11.93
CA SER A 381 27.06 19.01 11.46
C SER A 381 27.10 19.12 9.95
N SER A 382 26.17 19.87 9.35
CA SER A 382 26.28 20.26 7.96
C SER A 382 27.47 21.19 7.73
N THR A 383 28.11 21.09 6.56
CA THR A 383 29.17 22.00 6.14
C THR A 383 28.59 23.18 5.35
N SER A 384 29.44 24.09 4.89
CA SER A 384 29.03 25.17 3.97
C SER A 384 28.81 24.71 2.53
N GLU A 385 29.28 23.52 2.17
CA GLU A 385 29.12 22.96 0.84
C GLU A 385 27.79 22.16 0.78
N PRO A 386 26.92 22.43 -0.21
CA PRO A 386 25.64 21.73 -0.33
C PRO A 386 25.81 20.21 -0.39
N GLY A 387 25.00 19.47 0.38
CA GLY A 387 25.06 18.01 0.44
C GLY A 387 26.18 17.42 1.30
N ILE A 388 27.15 18.22 1.77
CA ILE A 388 28.28 17.69 2.54
C ILE A 388 28.06 17.86 4.04
N TYR A 389 28.08 16.74 4.75
CA TYR A 389 27.93 16.62 6.20
C TYR A 389 29.25 16.13 6.82
N LEU A 390 29.67 16.74 7.92
CA LEU A 390 30.89 16.38 8.64
C LEU A 390 30.54 15.56 9.88
N LEU A 391 31.06 14.34 9.93
CA LEU A 391 31.03 13.45 11.09
C LEU A 391 32.42 13.32 11.69
N THR A 392 32.58 13.77 12.93
CA THR A 392 33.80 13.52 13.71
C THR A 392 33.52 12.43 14.73
N ILE A 393 34.18 11.28 14.57
CA ILE A 393 34.13 10.19 15.55
C ILE A 393 35.45 10.07 16.28
N ARG A 394 35.39 9.61 17.53
CA ARG A 394 36.54 9.34 18.37
C ARG A 394 36.42 7.99 19.02
N VAL A 395 37.50 7.22 19.00
CA VAL A 395 37.56 5.94 19.70
C VAL A 395 38.11 6.17 21.10
N ASP A 396 37.34 5.81 22.12
CA ASP A 396 37.77 5.93 23.51
C ASP A 396 38.72 4.79 23.90
N ALA A 397 39.87 5.15 24.48
CA ALA A 397 40.77 4.17 25.05
C ALA A 397 40.21 3.65 26.38
N PRO A 398 40.11 2.32 26.60
CA PRO A 398 39.68 1.78 27.88
C PRO A 398 40.65 2.21 28.99
N LEU A 399 40.09 2.55 30.16
CA LEU A 399 40.85 3.01 31.34
C LEU A 399 41.98 2.03 31.77
N ILE A 400 41.81 0.74 31.47
CA ILE A 400 42.78 -0.31 31.79
C ILE A 400 43.03 -1.12 30.53
N SER A 401 44.27 -1.14 30.04
CA SER A 401 44.63 -1.78 28.77
C SER A 401 44.69 -3.32 28.79
N VAL A 402 43.99 -3.98 29.71
CA VAL A 402 44.05 -5.45 29.85
C VAL A 402 43.04 -6.10 28.92
N GLY A 403 43.53 -6.96 28.02
CA GLY A 403 42.66 -7.70 27.10
C GLY A 403 42.19 -6.90 25.90
N ILE A 404 42.85 -5.79 25.55
CA ILE A 404 42.51 -5.04 24.33
C ILE A 404 42.79 -5.91 23.10
N SER A 405 41.74 -6.22 22.35
CA SER A 405 41.78 -6.81 21.01
C SER A 405 41.47 -5.77 19.94
N THR A 406 41.64 -6.19 18.68
CA THR A 406 40.95 -5.51 17.58
C THR A 406 39.45 -5.71 17.75
N GLU A 407 38.71 -4.63 17.86
CA GLU A 407 37.25 -4.64 17.96
C GLU A 407 36.64 -4.09 16.66
N TYR A 408 35.40 -4.48 16.39
CA TYR A 408 34.61 -4.00 15.26
C TYR A 408 33.36 -3.35 15.81
N VAL A 409 33.15 -2.09 15.45
CA VAL A 409 31.98 -1.32 15.87
C VAL A 409 31.28 -0.82 14.62
N ASP A 410 30.02 -1.16 14.46
CA ASP A 410 29.21 -0.65 13.37
C ASP A 410 28.55 0.67 13.80
N ILE A 411 28.56 1.63 12.89
CA ILE A 411 27.96 2.94 13.02
C ILE A 411 26.95 3.10 11.91
N THR A 412 25.75 3.49 12.27
CA THR A 412 24.69 3.75 11.31
C THR A 412 24.47 5.25 11.20
N ILE A 413 24.59 5.76 9.98
CA ILE A 413 24.32 7.14 9.61
C ILE A 413 22.95 7.21 8.96
N PHE A 414 22.07 8.05 9.50
CA PHE A 414 20.76 8.34 8.94
C PHE A 414 20.69 9.79 8.50
N LEU A 415 20.32 10.01 7.23
CA LEU A 415 19.94 11.32 6.71
C LEU A 415 18.50 11.26 6.21
N SER A 416 17.69 12.20 6.69
CA SER A 416 16.31 12.37 6.25
C SER A 416 15.97 13.85 6.06
N LEU A 417 15.20 14.15 5.02
CA LEU A 417 14.62 15.46 4.75
C LEU A 417 13.22 15.26 4.16
N ASP A 418 12.27 16.10 4.53
CA ASP A 418 10.88 15.97 4.03
C ASP A 418 10.84 15.95 2.49
N ASN A 419 10.10 14.98 1.93
CA ASN A 419 9.98 14.71 0.49
C ASN A 419 11.26 14.21 -0.21
N TYR A 420 12.30 13.84 0.53
CA TYR A 420 13.47 13.13 0.02
C TYR A 420 13.53 11.73 0.58
N GLU A 421 13.98 10.78 -0.23
CA GLU A 421 14.16 9.40 0.19
C GLU A 421 15.17 9.35 1.35
N GLN A 422 14.76 8.75 2.47
CA GLN A 422 15.64 8.51 3.60
C GLN A 422 16.76 7.54 3.21
N LYS A 423 18.01 7.87 3.56
CA LYS A 423 19.15 6.97 3.36
C LYS A 423 19.83 6.61 4.66
N GLU A 424 20.27 5.36 4.67
CA GLU A 424 21.04 4.75 5.74
C GLU A 424 22.39 4.31 5.18
N LEU A 425 23.45 4.65 5.89
CA LEU A 425 24.80 4.17 5.59
C LEU A 425 25.38 3.49 6.83
N GLU A 426 25.69 2.21 6.68
CA GLU A 426 26.43 1.45 7.67
C GLU A 426 27.94 1.58 7.41
N LEU A 427 28.68 2.01 8.44
CA LEU A 427 30.13 2.10 8.47
C LEU A 427 30.68 1.17 9.55
N SER A 428 31.63 0.30 9.18
CA SER A 428 32.28 -0.60 10.13
C SER A 428 33.64 -0.04 10.56
N VAL A 429 33.78 0.30 11.83
CA VAL A 429 35.00 0.84 12.42
C VAL A 429 35.81 -0.28 13.04
N THR A 430 36.96 -0.57 12.41
CA THR A 430 37.96 -1.50 12.94
C THR A 430 38.89 -0.76 13.88
N ILE A 431 38.74 -1.03 15.18
CA ILE A 431 39.54 -0.40 16.22
C ILE A 431 40.81 -1.22 16.45
N ILE A 432 41.97 -0.65 16.17
CA ILE A 432 43.28 -1.31 16.28
C ILE A 432 44.01 -0.80 17.54
N PRO A 433 44.48 -1.69 18.43
CA PRO A 433 45.31 -1.28 19.56
C PRO A 433 46.66 -0.72 19.09
N THR A 434 47.06 0.42 19.67
CA THR A 434 48.40 0.97 19.43
C THR A 434 49.46 0.01 19.98
N PRO A 435 50.68 -0.03 19.41
CA PRO A 435 51.77 -0.88 19.93
C PRO A 435 52.06 -0.65 21.42
N GLU A 436 51.91 0.59 21.90
CA GLU A 436 52.09 0.96 23.30
C GLU A 436 51.00 0.35 24.20
N GLN A 437 49.74 0.33 23.75
CA GLN A 437 48.64 -0.31 24.48
C GLN A 437 48.77 -1.84 24.47
N VAL A 438 49.18 -2.46 23.37
CA VAL A 438 49.42 -3.92 23.32
C VAL A 438 50.52 -4.30 24.31
N THR A 439 51.63 -3.56 24.33
CA THR A 439 52.75 -3.83 25.25
C THR A 439 52.37 -3.55 26.72
N MET A 440 51.64 -2.48 27.01
CA MET A 440 51.11 -2.20 28.34
C MET A 440 50.11 -3.29 28.78
N GLY A 441 49.22 -3.71 27.90
CA GLY A 441 48.25 -4.78 28.15
C GLY A 441 48.91 -6.12 28.45
N GLN A 442 49.95 -6.49 27.69
CA GLN A 442 50.77 -7.67 27.98
C GLN A 442 51.54 -7.52 29.30
N LEU A 443 52.08 -6.35 29.59
CA LEU A 443 52.78 -6.07 30.85
C LEU A 443 51.82 -6.19 32.04
N ILE A 444 50.63 -5.59 31.98
CA ILE A 444 49.63 -5.70 33.07
C ILE A 444 49.11 -7.13 33.17
N SER A 445 48.85 -7.81 32.04
CA SER A 445 48.43 -9.22 32.02
C SER A 445 49.48 -10.17 32.61
N LEU A 446 50.77 -9.88 32.47
CA LEU A 446 51.86 -10.66 33.09
C LEU A 446 52.13 -10.21 34.54
N ALA A 447 52.11 -8.91 34.80
CA ALA A 447 52.43 -8.30 36.07
C ALA A 447 51.31 -8.51 37.09
N THR A 448 50.04 -8.54 36.69
CA THR A 448 48.91 -8.71 37.62
C THR A 448 48.91 -10.10 38.26
N PRO A 449 49.02 -11.23 37.52
CA PRO A 449 49.21 -12.55 38.11
C PRO A 449 50.50 -12.63 38.94
N SER A 450 51.59 -11.99 38.49
CA SER A 450 52.85 -11.95 39.23
C SER A 450 52.73 -11.17 40.54
N LEU A 451 52.01 -10.04 40.54
CA LEU A 451 51.71 -9.22 41.70
C LEU A 451 50.75 -9.96 42.62
N PHE A 452 49.70 -10.60 42.08
CA PHE A 452 48.83 -11.49 42.85
C PHE A 452 49.61 -12.65 43.44
N LEU A 453 50.61 -13.21 42.75
CA LEU A 453 51.49 -14.26 43.27
C LEU A 453 52.42 -13.70 44.36
N ILE A 454 52.98 -12.50 44.20
CA ILE A 454 53.78 -11.82 45.23
C ILE A 454 52.93 -11.47 46.44
N VAL A 455 51.72 -10.96 46.25
CA VAL A 455 50.75 -10.66 47.32
C VAL A 455 50.28 -11.96 47.96
N LEU A 456 50.02 -13.03 47.20
CA LEU A 456 49.66 -14.34 47.72
C LEU A 456 50.83 -14.98 48.47
N VAL A 457 52.08 -14.78 48.02
CA VAL A 457 53.29 -15.16 48.74
C VAL A 457 53.46 -14.31 50.00
N ALA A 458 53.17 -13.01 49.96
CA ALA A 458 53.22 -12.11 51.12
C ALA A 458 52.10 -12.40 52.13
N VAL A 459 50.92 -12.78 51.66
CA VAL A 459 49.78 -13.26 52.46
C VAL A 459 50.08 -14.65 53.02
N LEU A 460 50.64 -15.57 52.24
CA LEU A 460 51.15 -16.86 52.75
C LEU A 460 52.30 -16.63 53.75
N TRP A 461 53.13 -15.63 53.53
CA TRP A 461 54.20 -15.26 54.45
C TRP A 461 53.63 -14.74 55.76
N THR A 462 52.68 -13.81 55.71
CA THR A 462 52.02 -13.23 56.89
C THR A 462 50.97 -14.12 57.55
N ARG A 463 50.49 -15.18 56.87
CA ARG A 463 49.41 -16.05 57.38
C ARG A 463 49.82 -17.50 57.59
N ILE A 464 50.90 -17.98 56.98
CA ILE A 464 51.41 -19.36 57.16
C ILE A 464 52.83 -19.36 57.75
N PHE A 465 53.73 -18.49 57.30
CA PHE A 465 55.13 -18.49 57.75
C PHE A 465 55.40 -17.61 58.99
N SER A 466 54.70 -16.49 59.17
CA SER A 466 54.85 -15.59 60.34
C SER A 466 54.12 -16.08 61.60
N ILE A 467 53.27 -17.11 61.48
CA ILE A 467 52.61 -17.73 62.63
C ILE A 467 53.64 -18.56 63.40
N PRO A 468 53.94 -18.24 64.68
CA PRO A 468 54.83 -19.02 65.52
C PRO A 468 54.39 -20.48 65.57
N LYS A 469 55.34 -21.42 65.60
CA LYS A 469 55.11 -22.88 65.53
C LYS A 469 53.93 -23.38 66.41
N ARG A 470 53.66 -22.71 67.54
CA ARG A 470 52.60 -23.03 68.52
C ARG A 470 51.16 -22.79 68.01
N LEU A 471 50.91 -21.74 67.22
CA LEU A 471 49.56 -21.45 66.69
C LEU A 471 49.17 -22.39 65.54
N ARG A 472 50.15 -22.86 64.75
CA ARG A 472 49.94 -23.91 63.72
C ARG A 472 49.54 -25.25 64.34
N GLN A 473 50.12 -25.58 65.50
CA GLN A 473 49.75 -26.79 66.25
C GLN A 473 48.32 -26.68 66.80
N LEU A 474 47.95 -25.54 67.38
CA LEU A 474 46.59 -25.27 67.90
C LEU A 474 45.49 -25.38 66.83
N ASN A 475 45.68 -24.76 65.67
CA ASN A 475 44.72 -24.87 64.56
C ASN A 475 44.66 -26.30 63.98
N GLY A 476 45.75 -27.05 64.03
CA GLY A 476 45.79 -28.48 63.69
C GLY A 476 44.93 -29.33 64.64
N LEU A 477 44.98 -29.05 65.94
CA LEU A 477 44.16 -29.73 66.95
C LEU A 477 42.67 -29.40 66.79
N ILE A 478 42.33 -28.12 66.55
CA ILE A 478 40.96 -27.67 66.33
C ILE A 478 40.36 -28.29 65.06
N LYS A 479 41.13 -28.40 63.97
CA LYS A 479 40.67 -29.01 62.71
C LYS A 479 40.54 -30.53 62.81
N ALA A 480 41.34 -31.20 63.65
CA ALA A 480 41.21 -32.63 63.95
C ALA A 480 39.93 -32.92 64.76
N LEU A 481 39.64 -32.12 65.79
CA LEU A 481 38.40 -32.18 66.57
C LEU A 481 37.15 -31.95 65.70
N ARG A 482 37.18 -30.93 64.83
CA ARG A 482 36.06 -30.63 63.92
C ARG A 482 35.79 -31.73 62.89
N LYS A 483 36.76 -32.59 62.61
CA LYS A 483 36.62 -33.77 61.73
C LYS A 483 36.36 -35.08 62.50
N GLY A 484 36.03 -35.00 63.79
CA GLY A 484 35.72 -36.17 64.62
C GLY A 484 36.92 -37.06 64.96
N LYS A 485 38.16 -36.58 64.76
CA LYS A 485 39.38 -37.33 65.11
C LYS A 485 39.94 -36.81 66.44
N ILE A 486 40.33 -37.72 67.33
CA ILE A 486 40.96 -37.38 68.61
C ILE A 486 42.39 -36.86 68.34
N PRO A 487 42.71 -35.61 68.69
CA PRO A 487 44.03 -35.06 68.47
C PRO A 487 45.08 -35.64 69.46
N LYS A 488 46.33 -35.81 69.02
CA LYS A 488 47.43 -36.22 69.90
C LYS A 488 47.92 -35.00 70.73
N PRO A 489 48.15 -35.15 72.05
CA PRO A 489 48.53 -34.05 72.93
C PRO A 489 49.91 -33.48 72.58
N ILE A 490 50.06 -32.15 72.74
CA ILE A 490 51.36 -31.47 72.58
C ILE A 490 52.20 -31.83 73.81
N THR A 491 53.35 -32.46 73.60
CA THR A 491 54.19 -33.04 74.67
C THR A 491 54.92 -32.01 75.56
N ASP A 492 54.72 -30.71 75.32
CA ASP A 492 55.45 -29.60 75.98
C ASP A 492 54.51 -28.44 76.36
N SER A 493 53.35 -28.78 76.92
CA SER A 493 52.41 -27.81 77.50
C SER A 493 52.57 -27.77 79.02
N LYS A 494 52.99 -26.61 79.55
CA LYS A 494 53.00 -26.31 81.00
C LYS A 494 51.62 -26.61 81.61
N THR A 495 51.62 -27.16 82.81
CA THR A 495 50.38 -27.45 83.54
C THR A 495 49.68 -26.13 83.92
N ARG A 496 48.35 -26.15 84.07
CA ARG A 496 47.55 -24.96 84.37
C ARG A 496 48.01 -24.26 85.67
N GLN A 497 48.46 -25.04 86.63
CA GLN A 497 49.05 -24.60 87.90
C GLN A 497 50.38 -23.87 87.70
N GLU A 498 51.25 -24.33 86.78
CA GLU A 498 52.49 -23.62 86.42
C GLU A 498 52.22 -22.28 85.75
N LEU A 499 51.22 -22.19 84.88
CA LEU A 499 50.87 -20.93 84.21
C LEU A 499 50.33 -19.88 85.18
N VAL A 500 49.51 -20.28 86.16
CA VAL A 500 48.96 -19.35 87.16
C VAL A 500 50.02 -18.95 88.18
N ALA A 501 50.93 -19.86 88.53
CA ALA A 501 52.08 -19.54 89.37
C ALA A 501 53.04 -18.57 88.68
N ASP A 502 53.37 -18.77 87.40
CA ASP A 502 54.20 -17.84 86.62
C ASP A 502 53.55 -16.45 86.56
N LEU A 503 52.24 -16.36 86.28
CA LEU A 503 51.53 -15.07 86.22
C LEU A 503 51.46 -14.37 87.57
N PHE A 504 51.25 -15.12 88.66
CA PHE A 504 51.27 -14.57 90.02
C PHE A 504 52.67 -14.06 90.38
N ASN A 505 53.71 -14.82 90.06
CA ASN A 505 55.09 -14.45 90.35
C ASN A 505 55.54 -13.23 89.54
N ASP A 506 55.16 -13.11 88.26
CA ASP A 506 55.41 -11.90 87.45
C ASP A 506 54.66 -10.68 88.01
N THR A 507 53.42 -10.85 88.46
CA THR A 507 52.60 -9.72 88.94
C THR A 507 53.06 -9.18 90.30
N PHE A 508 53.64 -10.05 91.14
CA PHE A 508 54.12 -9.72 92.49
C PHE A 508 55.64 -9.71 92.63
N GLU A 509 56.38 -9.72 91.51
CA GLU A 509 57.85 -9.73 91.46
C GLU A 509 58.45 -8.58 92.28
N LYS A 510 57.85 -7.39 92.24
CA LYS A 510 58.28 -6.20 93.00
C LYS A 510 58.08 -6.28 94.51
N LEU A 511 57.28 -7.23 95.00
CA LEU A 511 57.03 -7.47 96.42
C LEU A 511 57.80 -8.68 96.96
N GLU A 512 58.64 -9.32 96.14
CA GLU A 512 59.42 -10.53 96.48
C GLU A 512 58.58 -11.72 96.97
N ILE A 513 57.30 -11.80 96.56
CA ILE A 513 56.41 -12.90 96.91
C ILE A 513 56.40 -13.91 95.76
N THR A 514 56.96 -15.11 95.98
CA THR A 514 56.91 -16.22 95.03
C THR A 514 56.03 -17.34 95.53
N ARG A 515 55.16 -17.89 94.68
CA ARG A 515 54.35 -19.09 94.94
C ARG A 515 54.69 -20.20 93.95
N GLN A 516 54.65 -21.44 94.41
CA GLN A 516 54.86 -22.60 93.54
C GLN A 516 53.54 -23.05 92.90
N SER A 517 53.64 -23.81 91.81
CA SER A 517 52.49 -24.35 91.06
C SER A 517 51.52 -25.12 91.95
N ILE A 518 51.99 -25.78 93.01
CA ILE A 518 51.15 -26.54 93.94
C ILE A 518 50.30 -25.67 94.88
N ASP A 519 50.61 -24.38 95.01
CA ASP A 519 49.95 -23.45 95.93
C ASP A 519 48.74 -22.74 95.28
N MET A 520 48.45 -23.04 94.01
CA MET A 520 47.36 -22.44 93.24
C MET A 520 46.13 -23.36 93.23
N PRO A 521 44.92 -22.83 93.51
CA PRO A 521 43.70 -23.64 93.58
C PRO A 521 43.40 -24.31 92.23
N GLU A 522 43.07 -25.60 92.29
CA GLU A 522 42.98 -26.49 91.13
C GLU A 522 41.72 -26.28 90.26
N VAL A 523 40.75 -25.51 90.75
CA VAL A 523 39.43 -25.35 90.11
C VAL A 523 39.00 -23.88 90.09
N SER A 524 38.71 -23.36 88.89
CA SER A 524 38.09 -22.05 88.67
C SER A 524 36.58 -22.13 88.81
N VAL A 525 35.97 -21.16 89.49
CA VAL A 525 34.52 -20.99 89.61
C VAL A 525 33.90 -20.81 88.21
N PRO A 526 32.89 -21.62 87.81
CA PRO A 526 32.26 -21.50 86.51
C PRO A 526 31.38 -20.25 86.42
N ILE A 527 31.67 -19.36 85.46
CA ILE A 527 30.80 -18.21 85.13
C ILE A 527 29.89 -18.65 83.98
N LYS A 528 28.60 -18.88 84.28
CA LYS A 528 27.54 -19.13 83.29
C LYS A 528 27.12 -17.78 82.69
N VAL A 529 27.32 -17.58 81.39
CA VAL A 529 26.79 -16.41 80.67
C VAL A 529 25.34 -16.73 80.26
N PRO A 530 24.32 -15.98 80.71
CA PRO A 530 22.91 -16.23 80.35
C PRO A 530 22.62 -15.90 78.89
N GLU A 531 21.70 -16.64 78.27
CA GLU A 531 21.22 -16.37 76.90
C GLU A 531 20.27 -15.16 76.90
N ILE A 532 20.27 -14.36 75.82
CA ILE A 532 19.48 -13.11 75.69
C ILE A 532 17.98 -13.33 75.95
N ARG A 533 17.46 -14.52 75.60
CA ARG A 533 16.06 -14.89 75.81
C ARG A 533 15.68 -14.97 77.30
N ASP A 534 16.60 -15.38 78.17
CA ASP A 534 16.38 -15.42 79.62
C ASP A 534 16.31 -14.01 80.21
N LEU A 535 17.11 -13.08 79.68
CA LEU A 535 17.12 -11.68 80.11
C LEU A 535 15.81 -10.97 79.72
N LEU A 536 15.25 -11.25 78.54
CA LEU A 536 13.96 -10.66 78.11
C LEU A 536 12.78 -11.15 78.97
N ILE A 537 12.81 -12.41 79.41
CA ILE A 537 11.79 -12.95 80.34
C ILE A 537 11.94 -12.31 81.73
N GLN A 538 13.16 -12.03 82.19
CA GLN A 538 13.39 -11.33 83.46
C GLN A 538 12.90 -9.87 83.41
N LEU A 539 13.09 -9.19 82.27
CA LEU A 539 12.60 -7.83 82.09
C LEU A 539 11.06 -7.78 82.13
N SER A 540 10.36 -8.68 81.43
CA SER A 540 8.89 -8.69 81.40
C SER A 540 8.25 -8.90 82.78
N ILE A 541 8.90 -9.69 83.64
CA ILE A 541 8.47 -9.91 85.03
C ILE A 541 8.68 -8.64 85.87
N LEU A 542 9.79 -7.91 85.66
CA LEU A 542 10.11 -6.70 86.42
C LEU A 542 9.20 -5.52 86.07
N THR A 543 8.91 -5.33 84.78
CA THR A 543 8.20 -4.14 84.28
C THR A 543 6.71 -4.36 84.01
N HIS A 544 6.19 -5.58 84.14
CA HIS A 544 4.79 -5.95 83.85
C HIS A 544 4.33 -5.57 82.43
N LEU A 545 5.24 -5.61 81.45
CA LEU A 545 4.92 -5.28 80.07
C LEU A 545 3.95 -6.31 79.47
N SER A 546 3.01 -5.83 78.65
CA SER A 546 2.12 -6.68 77.88
C SER A 546 2.88 -7.43 76.76
N PRO A 547 2.38 -8.57 76.26
CA PRO A 547 3.05 -9.32 75.19
C PRO A 547 3.31 -8.47 73.92
N THR A 548 2.40 -7.56 73.60
CA THR A 548 2.52 -6.63 72.46
C THR A 548 3.63 -5.59 72.64
N GLU A 549 3.80 -5.02 73.85
CA GLU A 549 4.89 -4.05 74.12
C GLU A 549 6.26 -4.74 74.19
N LEU A 550 6.31 -6.00 74.61
CA LEU A 550 7.54 -6.79 74.62
C LEU A 550 8.05 -7.04 73.20
N ASP A 551 7.15 -7.35 72.26
CA ASP A 551 7.51 -7.59 70.85
C ASP A 551 7.96 -6.30 70.15
N GLU A 552 7.37 -5.15 70.47
CA GLU A 552 7.82 -3.83 69.97
C GLU A 552 9.21 -3.47 70.51
N PHE A 553 9.48 -3.74 71.78
CA PHE A 553 10.82 -3.56 72.38
C PHE A 553 11.87 -4.49 71.76
N VAL A 554 11.50 -5.74 71.44
CA VAL A 554 12.37 -6.68 70.72
C VAL A 554 12.65 -6.18 69.30
N ALA A 555 11.65 -5.63 68.62
CA ALA A 555 11.83 -5.04 67.30
C ALA A 555 12.81 -3.86 67.33
N ASP A 556 12.75 -3.00 68.34
CA ASP A 556 13.69 -1.87 68.49
C ASP A 556 15.11 -2.31 68.90
N ILE A 557 15.24 -3.30 69.78
CA ILE A 557 16.55 -3.87 70.13
C ILE A 557 17.19 -4.59 68.92
N SER A 558 16.39 -5.22 68.06
CA SER A 558 16.89 -5.91 66.87
C SER A 558 17.60 -4.97 65.88
N LYS A 559 17.32 -3.66 65.94
CA LYS A 559 18.00 -2.62 65.14
C LYS A 559 19.40 -2.28 65.69
N MET A 560 19.75 -2.68 66.92
CA MET A 560 21.07 -2.47 67.52
C MET A 560 22.05 -3.61 67.18
N LYS A 561 23.37 -3.37 67.28
CA LYS A 561 24.39 -4.41 67.03
C LYS A 561 24.30 -5.54 68.06
N MET A 562 24.36 -6.79 67.62
CA MET A 562 24.25 -8.01 68.45
C MET A 562 25.10 -7.99 69.75
N SER A 563 26.30 -7.41 69.72
CA SER A 563 27.18 -7.31 70.89
C SER A 563 26.69 -6.31 71.95
N GLU A 564 25.89 -5.32 71.55
CA GLU A 564 25.35 -4.27 72.42
C GLU A 564 23.98 -4.65 72.99
N GLN A 565 23.21 -5.49 72.29
CA GLN A 565 21.88 -5.93 72.72
C GLN A 565 21.89 -6.58 74.12
N ALA A 566 22.81 -7.52 74.38
CA ALA A 566 22.88 -8.21 75.68
C ALA A 566 23.35 -7.31 76.83
N ALA A 567 24.23 -6.35 76.55
CA ALA A 567 24.71 -5.40 77.53
C ALA A 567 23.63 -4.37 77.88
N PHE A 568 22.92 -3.87 76.85
CA PHE A 568 21.82 -2.94 77.00
C PHE A 568 20.66 -3.53 77.81
N VAL A 569 20.22 -4.76 77.49
CA VAL A 569 19.15 -5.43 78.25
C VAL A 569 19.54 -5.65 79.71
N LYS A 570 20.79 -6.05 80.01
CA LYS A 570 21.27 -6.18 81.40
C LYS A 570 21.26 -4.85 82.16
N GLU A 571 21.65 -3.78 81.48
CA GLU A 571 21.66 -2.44 82.08
C GLU A 571 20.22 -2.00 82.42
N VAL A 572 19.27 -2.15 81.50
CA VAL A 572 17.85 -1.80 81.72
C VAL A 572 17.25 -2.63 82.86
N ILE A 573 17.53 -3.94 82.91
CA ILE A 573 17.10 -4.80 84.03
C ILE A 573 17.68 -4.30 85.35
N SER A 574 18.96 -3.90 85.38
CA SER A 574 19.57 -3.38 86.60
C SER A 574 18.93 -2.07 87.06
N GLN A 575 18.59 -1.18 86.14
CA GLN A 575 17.97 0.12 86.44
C GLN A 575 16.54 -0.05 86.95
N GLU A 576 15.76 -0.94 86.35
CA GLU A 576 14.40 -1.24 86.82
C GLU A 576 14.40 -2.08 88.10
N ALA A 577 15.37 -2.98 88.30
CA ALA A 577 15.56 -3.66 89.57
C ALA A 577 15.91 -2.67 90.69
N ILE A 578 16.72 -1.64 90.43
CA ILE A 578 17.00 -0.57 91.40
C ILE A 578 15.74 0.23 91.74
N ARG A 579 14.88 0.52 90.75
CA ARG A 579 13.59 1.19 91.00
C ARG A 579 12.65 0.31 91.82
N ALA A 580 12.48 -0.96 91.44
CA ALA A 580 11.64 -1.92 92.16
C ALA A 580 12.14 -2.17 93.60
N ALA A 581 13.46 -2.18 93.81
CA ALA A 581 14.11 -2.35 95.11
C ALA A 581 13.76 -1.22 96.08
N ARG A 582 13.78 0.02 95.58
CA ARG A 582 13.36 1.20 96.37
C ARG A 582 11.88 1.14 96.76
N THR A 583 11.01 0.70 95.85
CA THR A 583 9.56 0.65 96.12
C THR A 583 9.19 -0.46 97.10
N LYS A 584 9.90 -1.60 97.06
CA LYS A 584 9.62 -2.78 97.89
C LYS A 584 10.49 -2.88 99.16
N GLY A 585 11.42 -1.93 99.37
CA GLY A 585 12.31 -1.89 100.54
C GLY A 585 13.31 -3.05 100.62
N LYS A 586 13.55 -3.74 99.49
CA LYS A 586 14.49 -4.87 99.38
C LYS A 586 15.79 -4.41 98.74
N THR A 587 16.85 -5.21 98.86
CA THR A 587 18.10 -4.97 98.12
C THR A 587 17.94 -5.34 96.65
N VAL A 588 18.75 -4.75 95.77
CA VAL A 588 18.68 -4.98 94.31
C VAL A 588 18.96 -6.45 93.99
N GLU A 589 19.93 -7.03 94.69
CA GLU A 589 20.33 -8.44 94.58
C GLU A 589 19.18 -9.37 94.94
N GLU A 590 18.41 -9.05 95.99
CA GLU A 590 17.29 -9.88 96.46
C GLU A 590 16.11 -9.87 95.46
N ILE A 591 15.86 -8.74 94.78
CA ILE A 591 14.87 -8.67 93.70
C ILE A 591 15.33 -9.42 92.46
N LEU A 592 16.60 -9.25 92.05
CA LEU A 592 17.13 -9.95 90.88
C LEU A 592 17.09 -11.48 91.08
N GLU A 593 17.34 -11.95 92.31
CA GLU A 593 17.28 -13.37 92.64
C GLU A 593 15.84 -13.91 92.72
N GLU A 594 14.88 -13.10 93.17
CA GLU A 594 13.44 -13.42 93.15
C GLU A 594 12.91 -13.55 91.72
N VAL A 595 13.25 -12.59 90.86
CA VAL A 595 12.86 -12.55 89.44
C VAL A 595 13.51 -13.70 88.66
N ALA A 596 14.80 -13.99 88.88
CA ALA A 596 15.48 -15.11 88.24
C ALA A 596 14.86 -16.47 88.64
N ARG A 597 14.35 -16.59 89.87
CA ARG A 597 13.66 -17.80 90.34
C ARG A 597 12.28 -17.97 89.70
N GLU A 598 11.55 -16.88 89.47
CA GLU A 598 10.26 -16.90 88.75
C GLU A 598 10.43 -17.16 87.25
N SER A 599 11.43 -16.55 86.61
CA SER A 599 11.72 -16.80 85.18
C SER A 599 12.07 -18.27 84.95
N SER A 600 12.88 -18.85 85.83
CA SER A 600 13.25 -20.28 85.79
C SER A 600 12.03 -21.19 85.92
N ARG A 601 11.00 -20.80 86.70
CA ARG A 601 9.74 -21.55 86.84
C ARG A 601 8.87 -21.47 85.58
N LYS A 602 8.80 -20.31 84.91
CA LYS A 602 8.04 -20.17 83.65
C LYS A 602 8.68 -20.92 82.47
N ILE A 603 10.00 -21.11 82.49
CA ILE A 603 10.74 -21.81 81.42
C ILE A 603 10.70 -23.35 81.58
N SER A 604 10.38 -23.88 82.77
CA SER A 604 10.48 -25.32 83.09
C SER A 604 9.14 -26.08 83.16
N THR A 605 8.03 -25.47 82.73
CA THR A 605 6.73 -26.15 82.52
C THR A 605 6.50 -26.48 81.04
N PRO A 606 6.54 -27.78 80.63
CA PRO A 606 6.13 -28.24 79.31
C PRO A 606 4.64 -28.59 79.26
N ASP A 607 3.97 -28.11 78.21
CA ASP A 607 2.67 -28.49 77.64
C ASP A 607 1.38 -28.34 78.47
N GLU A 608 0.49 -27.43 78.01
CA GLU A 608 -0.94 -27.71 77.89
C GLU A 608 -1.61 -26.87 76.76
N VAL A 609 -1.78 -27.54 75.61
CA VAL A 609 -2.94 -27.59 74.69
C VAL A 609 -3.68 -26.28 74.31
N ILE A 610 -3.64 -25.91 73.02
CA ILE A 610 -4.86 -25.70 72.19
C ILE A 610 -4.62 -26.29 70.79
N GLU A 611 -5.55 -27.15 70.39
CA GLU A 611 -5.55 -28.06 69.25
C GLU A 611 -5.65 -27.41 67.87
N THR A 612 -5.01 -28.09 66.91
CA THR A 612 -5.23 -28.05 65.47
C THR A 612 -6.64 -28.50 65.06
N THR A 613 -7.26 -27.82 64.09
CA THR A 613 -8.19 -28.47 63.15
C THR A 613 -8.06 -27.85 61.75
N THR A 614 -8.16 -28.72 60.76
CA THR A 614 -7.74 -28.63 59.35
C THR A 614 -8.90 -28.35 58.37
N VAL A 615 -8.58 -27.66 57.24
CA VAL A 615 -9.08 -27.85 55.84
C VAL A 615 -10.47 -27.22 55.50
N PRO A 616 -10.86 -26.83 54.24
CA PRO A 616 -10.20 -26.49 52.94
C PRO A 616 -10.72 -25.23 52.16
N ALA A 617 -10.02 -24.89 51.04
CA ALA A 617 -10.44 -24.45 49.68
C ALA A 617 -11.59 -23.44 49.36
N LYS A 618 -11.23 -22.40 48.55
CA LYS A 618 -11.93 -21.68 47.43
C LYS A 618 -13.38 -21.14 47.63
N PRO A 619 -13.93 -20.24 46.78
CA PRO A 619 -13.36 -19.18 45.91
C PRO A 619 -14.15 -17.82 46.02
N ALA A 620 -13.70 -16.84 45.23
CA ALA A 620 -14.51 -15.83 44.51
C ALA A 620 -15.37 -14.78 45.25
N GLU A 621 -15.24 -13.56 44.69
CA GLU A 621 -16.33 -12.62 44.36
C GLU A 621 -16.83 -11.59 45.40
N GLU A 622 -16.50 -10.35 45.05
CA GLU A 622 -17.45 -9.28 44.72
C GLU A 622 -18.01 -8.41 45.86
N ARG A 623 -18.03 -7.10 45.53
CA ARG A 623 -18.94 -6.04 45.98
C ARG A 623 -18.62 -5.41 47.34
N VAL A 624 -18.38 -4.10 47.46
CA VAL A 624 -19.12 -2.89 47.02
C VAL A 624 -19.15 -2.05 48.30
N PHE A 625 -18.60 -0.83 48.20
CA PHE A 625 -19.13 0.45 48.71
C PHE A 625 -19.78 0.49 50.12
N LEU A 626 -19.66 1.53 50.95
CA LEU A 626 -19.16 2.89 50.84
C LEU A 626 -19.34 3.51 52.26
N ASP A 627 -19.10 4.82 52.31
CA ASP A 627 -19.64 5.81 53.24
C ASP A 627 -18.86 6.00 54.55
N GLU A 628 -18.55 7.22 54.97
CA GLU A 628 -18.62 8.58 54.38
C GLU A 628 -18.05 9.52 55.47
N ASP A 629 -17.90 10.79 55.12
CA ASP A 629 -17.83 11.99 55.97
C ASP A 629 -16.43 12.51 56.35
N GLU A 630 -15.92 13.51 55.60
CA GLU A 630 -16.17 14.98 55.70
C GLU A 630 -15.18 15.62 56.69
N LEU A 631 -14.50 16.77 56.53
CA LEU A 631 -14.34 17.93 55.62
C LEU A 631 -13.01 18.58 56.13
N GLU A 632 -12.16 19.35 55.44
CA GLU A 632 -12.33 20.62 54.72
C GLU A 632 -10.91 21.09 54.23
N THR A 633 -10.82 21.56 52.96
CA THR A 633 -9.95 22.64 52.36
C THR A 633 -8.43 22.75 52.64
N GLU A 634 -7.51 23.05 51.70
CA GLU A 634 -7.46 23.94 50.51
C GLU A 634 -6.22 23.60 49.59
N GLU A 635 -6.27 24.02 48.31
CA GLU A 635 -5.37 23.83 47.12
C GLU A 635 -3.87 24.27 47.27
N PRO A 636 -2.93 24.14 46.27
CA PRO A 636 -3.08 23.80 44.83
C PRO A 636 -2.00 22.89 44.15
N GLU A 637 -2.30 22.57 42.87
CA GLU A 637 -1.41 22.42 41.70
C GLU A 637 -0.75 21.07 41.29
N SER A 638 -1.36 20.50 40.21
CA SER A 638 -0.83 19.74 39.05
C SER A 638 0.09 18.51 39.28
N GLY A 639 -0.21 17.28 38.86
CA GLY A 639 -1.22 16.75 37.93
C GLY A 639 -0.63 16.40 36.56
N ILE A 640 -0.01 15.22 36.42
CA ILE A 640 0.05 14.45 35.16
C ILE A 640 -0.01 12.95 35.51
N GLU A 641 -1.09 12.31 35.07
CA GLU A 641 -1.40 10.89 35.15
C GLU A 641 -0.66 10.10 34.07
N THR A 642 -0.13 8.93 34.44
CA THR A 642 0.24 7.85 33.52
C THR A 642 -0.93 6.89 33.36
N SER A 643 -1.54 6.86 32.17
CA SER A 643 -2.51 5.85 31.75
C SER A 643 -1.80 4.61 31.21
N SER A 644 -2.14 3.45 31.75
CA SER A 644 -1.77 2.12 31.28
C SER A 644 -2.49 1.78 29.96
N VAL A 645 -1.71 1.46 28.93
CA VAL A 645 -2.17 0.91 27.64
C VAL A 645 -2.33 -0.61 27.78
N GLU A 646 -3.51 -1.08 27.41
CA GLU A 646 -3.89 -2.48 27.27
C GLU A 646 -3.47 -2.93 25.85
N GLU A 647 -2.67 -3.99 25.75
CA GLU A 647 -2.21 -4.55 24.46
C GLU A 647 -3.37 -5.24 23.72
N GLU A 648 -3.92 -4.58 22.70
CA GLU A 648 -4.71 -5.23 21.66
C GLU A 648 -3.75 -5.86 20.63
N ILE A 649 -3.79 -7.18 20.51
CA ILE A 649 -3.08 -7.93 19.46
C ILE A 649 -3.81 -7.66 18.14
N PRO A 650 -3.16 -7.11 17.10
CA PRO A 650 -3.81 -6.87 15.82
C PRO A 650 -4.13 -8.21 15.15
N THR A 651 -5.41 -8.46 14.91
CA THR A 651 -5.87 -9.61 14.13
C THR A 651 -5.72 -9.29 12.65
N GLU A 652 -4.73 -9.91 12.01
CA GLU A 652 -4.43 -9.76 10.59
C GLU A 652 -5.64 -10.26 9.76
N LYS A 653 -6.28 -9.35 9.02
CA LYS A 653 -7.35 -9.65 8.06
C LYS A 653 -6.74 -9.96 6.70
N LEU A 654 -7.42 -10.74 5.87
CA LEU A 654 -6.96 -11.04 4.51
C LEU A 654 -6.89 -9.77 3.67
N SER A 655 -5.79 -9.63 2.94
CA SER A 655 -5.61 -8.57 1.95
C SER A 655 -6.56 -8.74 0.76
N GLN A 656 -6.77 -7.68 -0.01
CA GLN A 656 -7.63 -7.74 -1.20
C GLN A 656 -7.12 -8.75 -2.25
N PHE A 657 -5.81 -8.91 -2.35
CA PHE A 657 -5.17 -9.90 -3.21
C PHE A 657 -5.47 -11.35 -2.78
N GLU A 658 -5.40 -11.65 -1.47
CA GLU A 658 -5.73 -12.98 -0.95
C GLU A 658 -7.22 -13.32 -1.10
N LEU A 659 -8.11 -12.32 -1.08
CA LEU A 659 -9.54 -12.50 -1.37
C LEU A 659 -9.78 -12.85 -2.84
N GLU A 660 -9.01 -12.27 -3.77
CA GLU A 660 -9.08 -12.63 -5.19
C GLU A 660 -8.52 -14.04 -5.46
N GLU A 661 -7.42 -14.41 -4.80
CA GLU A 661 -6.86 -15.77 -4.88
C GLU A 661 -7.87 -16.81 -4.37
N LEU A 662 -8.51 -16.53 -3.23
CA LEU A 662 -9.58 -17.36 -2.67
C LEU A 662 -10.76 -17.50 -3.65
N LYS A 663 -11.14 -16.42 -4.34
CA LYS A 663 -12.21 -16.44 -5.35
C LYS A 663 -11.85 -17.35 -6.52
N VAL A 664 -10.62 -17.27 -7.03
CA VAL A 664 -10.12 -18.14 -8.10
C VAL A 664 -10.11 -19.60 -7.66
N GLU A 665 -9.71 -19.89 -6.43
CA GLU A 665 -9.69 -21.25 -5.90
C GLU A 665 -11.10 -21.85 -5.75
N LEU A 666 -12.08 -21.05 -5.30
CA LEU A 666 -13.49 -21.47 -5.21
C LEU A 666 -14.10 -21.73 -6.59
N ILE A 667 -13.78 -20.91 -7.61
CA ILE A 667 -14.20 -21.14 -9.00
C ILE A 667 -13.60 -22.45 -9.52
N ARG A 668 -12.30 -22.68 -9.29
CA ARG A 668 -11.57 -23.89 -9.72
C ARG A 668 -12.18 -25.17 -9.14
N LYS A 669 -12.77 -25.09 -7.94
CA LYS A 669 -13.38 -26.22 -7.22
C LYS A 669 -14.87 -26.40 -7.54
N GLY A 670 -15.44 -25.56 -8.41
CA GLY A 670 -16.82 -25.70 -8.90
C GLY A 670 -17.88 -25.25 -7.90
N VAL A 671 -17.53 -24.35 -6.99
CA VAL A 671 -18.51 -23.70 -6.10
C VAL A 671 -19.42 -22.80 -6.94
N PRO A 672 -20.76 -22.85 -6.79
CA PRO A 672 -21.67 -21.98 -7.53
C PRO A 672 -21.38 -20.49 -7.30
N ASN A 673 -21.39 -19.65 -8.34
CA ASN A 673 -21.00 -18.22 -8.25
C ASN A 673 -21.67 -17.44 -7.10
N HIS A 674 -22.95 -17.69 -6.82
CA HIS A 674 -23.67 -17.02 -5.73
C HIS A 674 -23.18 -17.43 -4.32
N GLU A 675 -22.65 -18.65 -4.15
CA GLU A 675 -22.03 -19.10 -2.90
C GLU A 675 -20.62 -18.50 -2.75
N ILE A 676 -19.91 -18.33 -3.88
CA ILE A 676 -18.59 -17.68 -3.89
C ILE A 676 -18.70 -16.24 -3.37
N ASP A 677 -19.66 -15.47 -3.88
CA ASP A 677 -19.84 -14.08 -3.45
C ASP A 677 -20.17 -13.98 -1.94
N MET A 678 -20.99 -14.90 -1.40
CA MET A 678 -21.26 -14.96 0.04
C MET A 678 -20.02 -15.34 0.87
N ILE A 679 -19.20 -16.28 0.39
CA ILE A 679 -17.97 -16.71 1.09
C ILE A 679 -16.94 -15.57 1.10
N ILE A 680 -16.78 -14.85 -0.01
CA ILE A 680 -15.87 -13.70 -0.10
C ILE A 680 -16.34 -12.55 0.79
N GLU A 681 -17.65 -12.29 0.85
CA GLU A 681 -18.21 -11.27 1.74
C GLU A 681 -17.98 -11.61 3.22
N GLN A 682 -18.13 -12.89 3.60
CA GLN A 682 -17.84 -13.36 4.97
C GLN A 682 -16.35 -13.31 5.29
N ALA A 683 -15.48 -13.71 4.36
CA ALA A 683 -14.03 -13.73 4.55
C ALA A 683 -13.42 -12.33 4.77
N ARG A 684 -14.05 -11.28 4.25
CA ARG A 684 -13.61 -9.88 4.44
C ARG A 684 -13.64 -9.42 5.90
N PHE A 685 -14.50 -10.02 6.73
CA PHE A 685 -14.69 -9.61 8.13
C PHE A 685 -14.08 -10.59 9.14
N LEU A 686 -13.58 -11.73 8.69
CA LEU A 686 -13.02 -12.76 9.56
C LEU A 686 -11.48 -12.61 9.66
N PRO A 687 -10.89 -12.88 10.84
CA PRO A 687 -9.44 -13.06 10.99
C PRO A 687 -8.94 -14.19 10.08
N ARG A 688 -7.69 -14.06 9.60
CA ARG A 688 -7.05 -15.02 8.68
C ARG A 688 -7.21 -16.48 9.11
N ASP A 689 -7.02 -16.77 10.40
CA ASP A 689 -7.11 -18.12 10.96
C ASP A 689 -8.50 -18.76 10.79
N LEU A 690 -9.58 -17.97 10.91
CA LEU A 690 -10.95 -18.45 10.74
C LEU A 690 -11.31 -18.64 9.27
N VAL A 691 -10.70 -17.86 8.36
CA VAL A 691 -10.90 -18.06 6.92
C VAL A 691 -10.20 -19.35 6.47
N GLU A 692 -9.01 -19.64 6.99
CA GLU A 692 -8.35 -20.94 6.73
C GLU A 692 -9.17 -22.12 7.24
N GLU A 693 -9.81 -22.00 8.41
CA GLU A 693 -10.70 -23.04 8.94
C GLU A 693 -11.97 -23.21 8.10
N LEU A 694 -12.53 -22.10 7.60
CA LEU A 694 -13.67 -22.09 6.67
C LEU A 694 -13.32 -22.78 5.34
N VAL A 695 -12.16 -22.48 4.76
CA VAL A 695 -11.63 -23.14 3.56
C VAL A 695 -11.39 -24.63 3.81
N LYS A 696 -10.84 -24.99 4.97
CA LYS A 696 -10.64 -26.39 5.38
C LYS A 696 -11.96 -27.15 5.55
N SER A 697 -13.00 -26.49 6.06
CA SER A 697 -14.34 -27.09 6.24
C SER A 697 -15.06 -27.40 4.92
N LEU A 698 -14.74 -26.64 3.87
CA LEU A 698 -15.21 -26.88 2.50
C LEU A 698 -14.47 -28.04 1.81
N GLY A 699 -13.51 -28.68 2.49
CA GLY A 699 -12.71 -29.78 1.95
C GLY A 699 -11.65 -29.33 0.96
N LEU A 700 -11.14 -28.09 1.09
CA LEU A 700 -10.26 -27.46 0.10
C LEU A 700 -8.76 -27.73 0.32
N LYS A 701 -8.32 -28.14 1.53
CA LYS A 701 -6.93 -28.56 1.82
C LYS A 701 -6.82 -30.10 1.92
N ASP A 702 -6.59 -30.73 0.76
CA ASP A 702 -5.81 -31.97 0.54
C ASP A 702 -5.19 -31.91 -0.87
#